data_AF-A0AA95I2Y5-F1
#
_entry.id   AF-A0AA95I2Y5-F1
#
_cell.length_a   1.000
_cell.length_b   1.000
_cell.length_c   1.000
_cell.angle_alpha   90.00
_cell.angle_beta   90.00
_cell.angle_gamma   90.00
#
_symmetry.space_group_name_H-M   'P 1'
#
loop_
_entity.id
_entity.type
_entity.pdbx_description
1 polymer ?
#
loop_
_entity_poly.entity_id
_entity_poly.type
_entity_poly.pdbx_seq_one_letter_code
_entity_poly.pdbx_strand_id
1 'polypeptide(L)'
;MLSGAIRWKKGRRRARLQRRALLRKIQYWEATRNNRIRAQQNRDAVSLPSPALPIVSPAIPVQPESPASVETLSEKSIKPAFSYEPPKNDYKLKPLNSPLDPNNITLFRFPIIDWGYRWQRPQHICQQFARHGYRVFYFAIETMPIGSAEATFEDIQAVLQIREAEENVWLVQLCSHNSLNAYRDTIHDPLDKQYMKWSIEALRQKFNIGQTASIVDLPFWSMLVFDLEDNKVIYDCMDEHAGFSNTSDELLALEPSLMNRADAIVASSDVLYQKARSLNPSVHLIRNAGEFAHFSMKPSYTPIDIAKVHQPIVGYIGAIADWFDMALVYELAKNNPDWNFVLVGDTYYSDTSNIMKLGNVFILGEKQYHELPAYLHAFDVCIIPFIINSLTLATNPVKVYEYLSAGKPVVATPLPELAPMNEYVSLASGLKEFEAAIARGLQENGEEQARARERRRQFAAENTWEHRYKDFHTIILTALYPKVSVIVVTHNNWIFTERCLNSLLRHTAYPRFEIIVVDNASTDETPARLLQLSYPDIKTILLSENNGFAEGNNIGILNATGDYVVLLNNDTIVSQDWLPRLLRPFKTDPQIAAVGPMSNYVGNDQKLDFFVGDENHGANEVWLNEFYELYDRRIRYTEMLGFFCVAIKKEIFKELGPLDKKFGTGMFEDDDYCLRMRHAGYRLAVAEDAFVYHKGSATFNQWDEKQKNSLFQHNQSFFESKWGRKWEPHKMPQSLFINIADPDTIAEIVAAHSKTAVFASCPEEWNNPQEEWQRKLLQLCNEDTLVIARVGSYLGQPIHGIRKIGPQLYFTNHMELLQKVKFKHIYDFRPFAPGGELIGNELRLLTSV
;
A
#
# COMPACT_ATOMS: atom_id res chain seq x y z
N MET A 1 -12.47 -11.90 -50.83
CA MET A 1 -13.76 -12.55 -50.49
C MET A 1 -13.63 -13.76 -49.54
N LEU A 2 -12.52 -14.53 -49.52
CA LEU A 2 -12.33 -15.66 -48.59
C LEU A 2 -12.15 -15.28 -47.10
N SER A 3 -11.66 -14.08 -46.78
CA SER A 3 -11.53 -13.60 -45.39
C SER A 3 -12.87 -13.24 -44.72
N GLY A 4 -13.87 -12.79 -45.49
CA GLY A 4 -15.20 -12.46 -45.00
C GLY A 4 -16.03 -13.68 -44.62
N ALA A 5 -15.93 -14.77 -45.38
CA ALA A 5 -16.63 -16.03 -45.11
C ALA A 5 -16.10 -16.74 -43.84
N ILE A 6 -14.80 -16.61 -43.53
CA ILE A 6 -14.18 -17.16 -42.31
C ILE A 6 -14.59 -16.35 -41.08
N ARG A 7 -14.63 -15.00 -41.16
CA ARG A 7 -15.14 -14.15 -40.07
C ARG A 7 -16.62 -14.39 -39.77
N TRP A 8 -17.44 -14.59 -40.81
CA TRP A 8 -18.88 -14.88 -40.65
C TRP A 8 -19.15 -16.27 -40.05
N LYS A 9 -18.40 -17.31 -40.46
CA LYS A 9 -18.47 -18.65 -39.85
C LYS A 9 -17.98 -18.68 -38.40
N LYS A 10 -16.92 -17.95 -38.04
CA LYS A 10 -16.45 -17.81 -36.64
C LYS A 10 -17.46 -17.07 -35.75
N GLY A 11 -18.13 -16.03 -36.26
CA GLY A 11 -19.21 -15.32 -35.57
C GLY A 11 -20.43 -16.20 -35.25
N ARG A 12 -20.89 -17.00 -36.22
CA ARG A 12 -21.99 -17.97 -36.01
C ARG A 12 -21.63 -19.09 -35.01
N ARG A 13 -20.36 -19.54 -34.98
CA ARG A 13 -19.91 -20.54 -34.00
C ARG A 13 -19.86 -19.95 -32.58
N ARG A 14 -19.40 -18.71 -32.43
CA ARG A 14 -19.38 -17.96 -31.15
C ARG A 14 -20.79 -17.70 -30.61
N ALA A 15 -21.73 -17.28 -31.46
CA ALA A 15 -23.13 -17.10 -31.08
C ALA A 15 -23.84 -18.42 -30.70
N ARG A 16 -23.55 -19.52 -31.41
CA ARG A 16 -24.07 -20.86 -31.05
C ARG A 16 -23.50 -21.37 -29.71
N LEU A 17 -22.22 -21.11 -29.43
CA LEU A 17 -21.60 -21.47 -28.15
C LEU A 17 -22.15 -20.63 -26.99
N GLN A 18 -22.32 -19.31 -27.18
CA GLN A 18 -22.95 -18.44 -26.19
C GLN A 18 -24.40 -18.84 -25.90
N ARG A 19 -25.19 -19.20 -26.93
CA ARG A 19 -26.56 -19.70 -26.76
C ARG A 19 -26.60 -21.05 -26.03
N ARG A 20 -25.66 -21.96 -26.31
CA ARG A 20 -25.53 -23.24 -25.57
C ARG A 20 -25.09 -23.03 -24.12
N ALA A 21 -24.19 -22.09 -23.84
CA ALA A 21 -23.76 -21.75 -22.49
C ALA A 21 -24.90 -21.11 -21.67
N LEU A 22 -25.68 -20.23 -22.30
CA LEU A 22 -26.88 -19.65 -21.68
C LEU A 22 -27.94 -20.71 -21.38
N LEU A 23 -28.19 -21.64 -22.32
CA LEU A 23 -29.11 -22.76 -22.11
C LEU A 23 -28.63 -23.69 -20.99
N ARG A 24 -27.32 -23.95 -20.86
CA ARG A 24 -26.76 -24.70 -19.73
C ARG A 24 -26.89 -23.96 -18.41
N LYS A 25 -26.69 -22.63 -18.39
CA LYS A 25 -26.93 -21.79 -17.19
C LYS A 25 -28.41 -21.83 -16.77
N ILE A 26 -29.34 -21.76 -17.73
CA ILE A 26 -30.79 -21.86 -17.45
C ILE A 26 -31.13 -23.25 -16.90
N GLN A 27 -30.65 -24.33 -17.54
CA GLN A 27 -30.87 -25.70 -17.07
C GLN A 27 -30.28 -25.97 -15.68
N TYR A 28 -29.07 -25.44 -15.41
CA TYR A 28 -28.45 -25.51 -14.08
C TYR A 28 -29.26 -24.74 -13.03
N TRP A 29 -29.75 -23.55 -13.37
CA TRP A 29 -30.57 -22.73 -12.48
C TRP A 29 -31.92 -23.40 -12.16
N GLU A 30 -32.56 -24.01 -13.16
CA GLU A 30 -33.80 -24.79 -13.00
C GLU A 30 -33.56 -26.06 -12.16
N ALA A 31 -32.47 -26.79 -12.38
CA ALA A 31 -32.10 -27.95 -11.58
C ALA A 31 -31.82 -27.57 -10.11
N THR A 32 -31.14 -26.45 -9.89
CA THR A 32 -30.82 -25.95 -8.54
C THR A 32 -32.07 -25.44 -7.82
N ARG A 33 -32.99 -24.78 -8.54
CA ARG A 33 -34.30 -24.36 -8.02
C ARG A 33 -35.17 -25.56 -7.65
N ASN A 34 -35.23 -26.59 -8.51
CA ASN A 34 -35.99 -27.81 -8.24
C ASN A 34 -35.40 -28.62 -7.07
N ASN A 35 -34.07 -28.65 -6.92
CA ASN A 35 -33.41 -29.27 -5.77
C ASN A 35 -33.65 -28.49 -4.47
N ARG A 36 -33.71 -27.15 -4.51
CA ARG A 36 -34.11 -26.32 -3.35
C ARG A 36 -35.57 -26.54 -2.95
N ILE A 37 -36.48 -26.63 -3.92
CA ILE A 37 -37.91 -26.92 -3.66
C ILE A 37 -38.07 -28.32 -3.04
N ARG A 38 -37.35 -29.34 -3.56
CA ARG A 38 -37.34 -30.69 -2.97
C ARG A 38 -36.70 -30.74 -1.57
N ALA A 39 -35.65 -29.96 -1.33
CA ALA A 39 -35.02 -29.85 -0.02
C ALA A 39 -35.91 -29.13 1.01
N GLN A 40 -36.73 -28.18 0.56
CA GLN A 40 -37.74 -27.50 1.39
C GLN A 40 -38.91 -28.45 1.72
N GLN A 41 -39.42 -29.20 0.74
CA GLN A 41 -40.49 -30.19 0.94
C GLN A 41 -40.07 -31.38 1.82
N ASN A 42 -38.80 -31.76 1.84
CA ASN A 42 -38.26 -32.79 2.75
C ASN A 42 -37.94 -32.27 4.17
N ARG A 43 -37.88 -30.95 4.39
CA ARG A 43 -37.71 -30.34 5.73
C ARG A 43 -39.05 -30.16 6.47
N ASP A 44 -40.15 -30.09 5.75
CA ASP A 44 -41.52 -30.02 6.32
C ASP A 44 -42.10 -31.40 6.69
N ALA A 45 -41.32 -32.49 6.54
CA ALA A 45 -41.74 -33.87 6.79
C ALA A 45 -41.07 -34.50 8.03
N VAL A 46 -40.94 -33.75 9.13
CA VAL A 46 -40.67 -34.31 10.46
C VAL A 46 -41.58 -33.61 11.47
N SER A 47 -42.78 -34.18 11.72
CA SER A 47 -43.63 -33.79 12.85
C SER A 47 -43.58 -34.87 13.93
N LEU A 48 -43.33 -34.45 15.17
CA LEU A 48 -43.54 -35.24 16.37
C LEU A 48 -45.03 -35.14 16.79
N PRO A 49 -45.59 -36.19 17.43
CA PRO A 49 -47.04 -36.35 17.53
C PRO A 49 -47.65 -35.62 18.73
N SER A 50 -48.91 -35.18 18.59
CA SER A 50 -49.81 -34.95 19.71
C SER A 50 -51.26 -35.30 19.35
N PRO A 51 -52.12 -35.59 20.35
CA PRO A 51 -53.11 -36.66 20.28
C PRO A 51 -54.49 -36.25 19.72
N ALA A 52 -55.23 -37.32 19.40
CA ALA A 52 -56.52 -37.39 18.70
C ALA A 52 -57.68 -36.57 19.28
N LEU A 53 -58.65 -36.25 18.41
CA LEU A 53 -60.11 -36.51 18.52
C LEU A 53 -60.87 -35.95 17.28
N PRO A 54 -62.14 -36.33 17.00
CA PRO A 54 -62.50 -37.08 15.79
C PRO A 54 -63.34 -36.35 14.74
N ILE A 55 -63.46 -37.05 13.61
CA ILE A 55 -64.17 -36.81 12.35
C ILE A 55 -65.70 -36.70 12.52
N VAL A 56 -66.33 -35.78 11.78
CA VAL A 56 -67.70 -35.91 11.25
C VAL A 56 -67.76 -35.40 9.79
N SER A 57 -68.35 -36.21 8.91
CA SER A 57 -68.58 -36.10 7.45
C SER A 57 -69.91 -35.38 7.10
N PRO A 58 -70.47 -35.43 5.86
CA PRO A 58 -69.98 -35.05 4.51
C PRO A 58 -71.03 -34.27 3.63
N ALA A 59 -70.64 -34.02 2.36
CA ALA A 59 -71.44 -34.09 1.10
C ALA A 59 -72.20 -32.84 0.57
N ILE A 60 -71.84 -32.22 -0.59
CA ILE A 60 -72.11 -32.50 -2.05
C ILE A 60 -73.42 -31.79 -2.56
N PRO A 61 -73.67 -31.43 -3.85
CA PRO A 61 -72.89 -31.06 -5.06
C PRO A 61 -73.29 -29.64 -5.61
N VAL A 62 -72.80 -29.11 -6.75
CA VAL A 62 -73.41 -29.19 -8.12
C VAL A 62 -72.48 -28.48 -9.13
N GLN A 63 -72.20 -29.16 -10.26
CA GLN A 63 -71.88 -28.63 -11.60
C GLN A 63 -73.08 -28.93 -12.52
N PRO A 64 -73.20 -28.49 -13.80
CA PRO A 64 -72.28 -27.71 -14.67
C PRO A 64 -72.98 -26.57 -15.45
N GLU A 65 -72.21 -25.69 -16.13
CA GLU A 65 -72.50 -25.23 -17.50
C GLU A 65 -71.34 -24.36 -18.06
N SER A 66 -70.99 -24.59 -19.32
CA SER A 66 -70.08 -23.82 -20.20
C SER A 66 -70.78 -23.72 -21.57
N PRO A 67 -70.39 -22.87 -22.56
CA PRO A 67 -69.11 -22.14 -22.68
C PRO A 67 -69.21 -20.70 -23.26
N ALA A 68 -68.29 -19.79 -22.92
CA ALA A 68 -67.84 -18.73 -23.84
C ALA A 68 -66.54 -18.05 -23.34
N SER A 69 -65.57 -17.97 -24.26
CA SER A 69 -64.36 -17.12 -24.29
C SER A 69 -63.39 -17.14 -23.11
N VAL A 70 -62.33 -17.95 -23.25
CA VAL A 70 -61.05 -17.77 -22.53
C VAL A 70 -60.09 -17.01 -23.46
N GLU A 71 -59.89 -15.72 -23.20
CA GLU A 71 -58.62 -15.06 -23.49
C GLU A 71 -57.73 -15.22 -22.25
N THR A 72 -56.60 -15.90 -22.43
CA THR A 72 -55.56 -16.08 -21.42
C THR A 72 -54.89 -14.73 -21.11
N LEU A 73 -55.21 -14.13 -19.96
CA LEU A 73 -54.37 -13.10 -19.35
C LEU A 73 -53.16 -13.78 -18.71
N SER A 74 -52.01 -13.55 -19.33
CA SER A 74 -50.69 -13.99 -18.89
C SER A 74 -50.34 -13.52 -17.48
N GLU A 75 -49.70 -14.40 -16.73
CA GLU A 75 -48.98 -14.16 -15.48
C GLU A 75 -48.20 -12.84 -15.51
N LYS A 76 -48.61 -11.86 -14.69
CA LYS A 76 -47.73 -10.76 -14.28
C LYS A 76 -46.66 -11.34 -13.38
N SER A 77 -45.52 -11.66 -13.98
CA SER A 77 -44.27 -11.92 -13.30
C SER A 77 -43.90 -10.72 -12.41
N ILE A 78 -43.72 -11.00 -11.12
CA ILE A 78 -42.99 -10.15 -10.20
C ILE A 78 -41.55 -10.08 -10.73
N LYS A 79 -41.21 -8.98 -11.41
CA LYS A 79 -39.83 -8.66 -11.77
C LYS A 79 -39.05 -8.37 -10.48
N PRO A 80 -37.83 -8.91 -10.30
CA PRO A 80 -36.92 -8.36 -9.32
C PRO A 80 -36.68 -6.88 -9.66
N ALA A 81 -36.83 -6.01 -8.66
CA ALA A 81 -36.46 -4.62 -8.79
C ALA A 81 -34.95 -4.53 -9.09
N PHE A 82 -34.61 -3.67 -10.05
CA PHE A 82 -33.26 -3.25 -10.46
C PHE A 82 -32.47 -4.20 -11.38
N SER A 83 -32.78 -4.15 -12.67
CA SER A 83 -31.77 -4.27 -13.73
C SER A 83 -31.26 -2.87 -14.07
N TYR A 84 -30.04 -2.53 -13.69
CA TYR A 84 -29.37 -1.32 -14.15
C TYR A 84 -29.00 -1.49 -15.62
N GLU A 85 -29.67 -0.77 -16.53
CA GLU A 85 -29.20 -0.60 -17.89
C GLU A 85 -28.12 0.50 -17.89
N PRO A 86 -26.88 0.22 -18.35
CA PRO A 86 -25.83 1.23 -18.35
C PRO A 86 -26.19 2.35 -19.34
N PRO A 87 -26.02 3.63 -18.96
CA PRO A 87 -26.12 4.72 -19.92
C PRO A 87 -25.03 4.52 -21.00
N LYS A 88 -25.45 4.45 -22.26
CA LYS A 88 -24.55 4.50 -23.42
C LYS A 88 -24.03 5.93 -23.58
N ASN A 89 -23.00 6.29 -22.83
CA ASN A 89 -22.21 7.48 -23.12
C ASN A 89 -20.77 7.07 -23.40
N ASP A 90 -20.32 7.33 -24.63
CA ASP A 90 -18.93 7.34 -25.05
C ASP A 90 -18.20 8.49 -24.32
N TYR A 91 -17.85 8.28 -23.05
CA TYR A 91 -16.94 9.18 -22.34
C TYR A 91 -15.51 8.83 -22.73
N LYS A 92 -14.94 9.60 -23.66
CA LYS A 92 -13.50 9.59 -23.90
C LYS A 92 -12.80 10.05 -22.61
N LEU A 93 -12.07 9.14 -21.97
CA LEU A 93 -11.12 9.44 -20.89
C LEU A 93 -10.23 10.61 -21.33
N LYS A 94 -10.21 11.71 -20.57
CA LYS A 94 -9.29 12.81 -20.83
C LYS A 94 -7.85 12.30 -20.60
N PRO A 95 -6.92 12.50 -21.55
CA PRO A 95 -5.50 12.35 -21.25
C PRO A 95 -5.11 13.35 -20.17
N LEU A 96 -4.38 12.89 -19.15
CA LEU A 96 -3.87 13.73 -18.08
C LEU A 96 -2.73 14.61 -18.64
N ASN A 97 -2.99 15.89 -18.85
CA ASN A 97 -2.04 16.88 -19.37
C ASN A 97 -1.26 17.63 -18.28
N SER A 98 -1.19 17.15 -17.03
CA SER A 98 -0.40 17.83 -16.00
C SER A 98 0.99 17.21 -15.88
N PRO A 99 2.08 18.01 -15.94
CA PRO A 99 3.37 17.57 -15.44
C PRO A 99 3.23 17.15 -13.97
N LEU A 100 4.05 16.18 -13.57
CA LEU A 100 4.05 15.52 -12.25
C LEU A 100 3.97 16.56 -11.12
N ASP A 101 2.90 16.51 -10.34
CA ASP A 101 2.80 17.23 -9.07
C ASP A 101 3.73 16.54 -8.05
N PRO A 102 4.64 17.26 -7.38
CA PRO A 102 5.50 16.71 -6.31
C PRO A 102 4.75 15.97 -5.18
N ASN A 103 3.40 16.06 -5.10
CA ASN A 103 2.54 15.25 -4.24
C ASN A 103 2.22 13.82 -4.77
N ASN A 104 3.14 13.16 -5.47
CA ASN A 104 2.93 11.97 -6.31
C ASN A 104 2.58 10.63 -5.59
N ILE A 105 2.01 10.69 -4.38
CA ILE A 105 1.48 9.50 -3.68
C ILE A 105 0.08 9.22 -4.21
N THR A 106 -0.13 8.04 -4.80
CA THR A 106 -1.49 7.57 -5.13
C THR A 106 -2.06 6.72 -4.01
N LEU A 107 -3.32 6.98 -3.64
CA LEU A 107 -4.01 6.21 -2.63
C LEU A 107 -4.71 5.00 -3.25
N PHE A 108 -4.45 3.84 -2.66
CA PHE A 108 -5.14 2.59 -2.93
C PHE A 108 -6.00 2.26 -1.71
N ARG A 109 -7.33 2.26 -1.84
CA ARG A 109 -8.23 1.84 -0.76
C ARG A 109 -8.68 0.42 -1.04
N PHE A 110 -8.30 -0.50 -0.15
CA PHE A 110 -8.77 -1.88 -0.09
C PHE A 110 -9.84 -1.96 0.99
N PRO A 111 -11.10 -1.68 0.63
CA PRO A 111 -12.09 -1.26 1.60
C PRO A 111 -12.71 -2.45 2.33
N ILE A 112 -13.43 -2.13 3.40
CA ILE A 112 -14.39 -3.05 4.01
C ILE A 112 -15.71 -3.03 3.25
N ILE A 113 -16.07 -1.96 2.56
CA ILE A 113 -17.39 -1.78 1.93
C ILE A 113 -17.27 -1.22 0.50
N ASP A 114 -18.18 -1.60 -0.40
CA ASP A 114 -18.21 -1.04 -1.76
C ASP A 114 -18.62 0.44 -1.77
N TRP A 115 -18.06 1.21 -2.71
CA TRP A 115 -18.25 2.68 -2.80
C TRP A 115 -19.72 3.11 -2.76
N GLY A 116 -20.57 2.46 -3.55
CA GLY A 116 -21.99 2.81 -3.66
C GLY A 116 -22.89 2.25 -2.56
N TYR A 117 -22.33 1.52 -1.59
CA TYR A 117 -23.09 0.87 -0.52
C TYR A 117 -22.77 1.52 0.83
N ARG A 118 -23.82 1.98 1.53
CA ARG A 118 -23.80 2.61 2.87
C ARG A 118 -22.60 3.50 3.15
N TRP A 119 -22.85 4.79 3.02
CA TRP A 119 -21.81 5.79 3.15
C TRP A 119 -21.24 5.85 4.57
N GLN A 120 -19.92 5.63 4.68
CA GLN A 120 -19.20 5.48 5.95
C GLN A 120 -17.76 6.06 5.83
N ARG A 121 -16.95 5.85 6.89
CA ARG A 121 -15.56 6.32 6.99
C ARG A 121 -14.72 6.07 5.73
N PRO A 122 -14.68 4.87 5.12
CA PRO A 122 -13.81 4.61 3.96
C PRO A 122 -14.08 5.59 2.81
N GLN A 123 -15.35 5.79 2.45
CA GLN A 123 -15.74 6.66 1.36
C GLN A 123 -15.48 8.13 1.71
N HIS A 124 -15.79 8.57 2.93
CA HIS A 124 -15.53 9.94 3.36
C HIS A 124 -14.05 10.31 3.33
N ILE A 125 -13.17 9.45 3.86
CA ILE A 125 -11.73 9.69 3.86
C ILE A 125 -11.21 9.77 2.42
N CYS A 126 -11.58 8.82 1.57
CA CYS A 126 -11.20 8.81 0.16
C CYS A 126 -11.69 10.06 -0.59
N GLN A 127 -12.94 10.50 -0.35
CA GLN A 127 -13.47 11.71 -0.96
C GLN A 127 -12.70 12.96 -0.50
N GLN A 128 -12.28 13.04 0.76
CA GLN A 128 -11.47 14.15 1.25
C GLN A 128 -10.08 14.19 0.60
N PHE A 129 -9.42 13.04 0.45
CA PHE A 129 -8.17 12.95 -0.32
C PHE A 129 -8.35 13.44 -1.76
N ALA A 130 -9.40 12.97 -2.45
CA ALA A 130 -9.69 13.35 -3.82
C ALA A 130 -9.94 14.86 -4.00
N ARG A 131 -10.70 15.48 -3.06
CA ARG A 131 -10.94 16.94 -3.01
C ARG A 131 -9.66 17.76 -2.80
N HIS A 132 -8.63 17.16 -2.21
CA HIS A 132 -7.32 17.79 -2.01
C HIS A 132 -6.29 17.40 -3.09
N GLY A 133 -6.75 16.88 -4.24
CA GLY A 133 -5.92 16.63 -5.42
C GLY A 133 -5.27 15.24 -5.49
N TYR A 134 -5.50 14.37 -4.51
CA TYR A 134 -4.95 13.02 -4.53
C TYR A 134 -5.72 12.10 -5.48
N ARG A 135 -4.98 11.27 -6.22
CA ARG A 135 -5.57 10.17 -7.00
C ARG A 135 -5.94 9.02 -6.07
N VAL A 136 -7.21 8.60 -6.10
CA VAL A 136 -7.72 7.52 -5.25
C VAL A 136 -8.26 6.38 -6.12
N PHE A 137 -7.71 5.18 -5.94
CA PHE A 137 -8.24 3.95 -6.51
C PHE A 137 -8.89 3.13 -5.41
N TYR A 138 -10.21 2.99 -5.49
CA TYR A 138 -11.05 2.30 -4.52
C TYR A 138 -11.40 0.92 -5.08
N PHE A 139 -10.89 -0.14 -4.46
CA PHE A 139 -11.07 -1.50 -4.94
C PHE A 139 -12.44 -2.06 -4.55
N ALA A 140 -13.02 -2.89 -5.41
CA ALA A 140 -14.26 -3.61 -5.12
C ALA A 140 -14.00 -4.78 -4.15
N ILE A 141 -15.01 -5.14 -3.36
CA ILE A 141 -14.98 -6.28 -2.42
C ILE A 141 -14.93 -7.62 -3.16
N GLU A 142 -15.56 -7.69 -4.32
CA GLU A 142 -15.61 -8.90 -5.15
C GLU A 142 -14.65 -8.80 -6.32
N THR A 143 -13.89 -9.85 -6.56
CA THR A 143 -12.99 -9.94 -7.71
C THR A 143 -13.73 -10.44 -8.95
N MET A 144 -13.19 -10.12 -10.13
CA MET A 144 -13.69 -10.62 -11.40
C MET A 144 -12.97 -11.92 -11.78
N PRO A 145 -13.66 -13.08 -11.81
CA PRO A 145 -13.04 -14.35 -12.14
C PRO A 145 -12.73 -14.46 -13.63
N ILE A 146 -11.51 -14.88 -13.95
CA ILE A 146 -11.03 -15.15 -15.31
C ILE A 146 -11.32 -16.60 -15.71
N GLY A 147 -11.20 -17.55 -14.76
CA GLY A 147 -11.52 -18.96 -14.95
C GLY A 147 -10.62 -19.72 -15.93
N SER A 148 -9.50 -19.13 -16.35
CA SER A 148 -8.48 -19.76 -17.19
C SER A 148 -7.13 -19.66 -16.49
N ALA A 149 -6.46 -20.80 -16.28
CA ALA A 149 -5.11 -20.85 -15.71
C ALA A 149 -4.02 -20.41 -16.71
N GLU A 150 -4.36 -20.33 -18.01
CA GLU A 150 -3.45 -19.94 -19.09
C GLU A 150 -3.55 -18.44 -19.43
N ALA A 151 -4.27 -17.63 -18.65
CA ALA A 151 -4.41 -16.20 -18.94
C ALA A 151 -3.04 -15.49 -18.86
N THR A 152 -2.79 -14.58 -19.79
CA THR A 152 -1.59 -13.74 -19.78
C THR A 152 -1.83 -12.39 -19.13
N PHE A 153 -0.77 -11.61 -18.90
CA PHE A 153 -0.87 -10.23 -18.44
C PHE A 153 -1.76 -9.38 -19.35
N GLU A 154 -1.63 -9.52 -20.67
CA GLU A 154 -2.42 -8.80 -21.67
C GLU A 154 -3.91 -9.17 -21.60
N ASP A 155 -4.23 -10.44 -21.34
CA ASP A 155 -5.60 -10.88 -21.13
C ASP A 155 -6.21 -10.18 -19.91
N ILE A 156 -5.48 -10.14 -18.78
CA ILE A 156 -5.91 -9.43 -17.56
C ILE A 156 -6.10 -7.93 -17.83
N GLN A 157 -5.11 -7.29 -18.47
CA GLN A 157 -5.16 -5.87 -18.80
C GLN A 157 -6.38 -5.52 -19.68
N ALA A 158 -6.74 -6.39 -20.62
CA ALA A 158 -7.86 -6.17 -21.54
C ALA A 158 -9.24 -6.24 -20.88
N VAL A 159 -9.37 -6.97 -19.77
CA VAL A 159 -10.67 -7.17 -19.08
C VAL A 159 -10.81 -6.38 -17.78
N LEU A 160 -9.70 -5.87 -17.23
CA LEU A 160 -9.66 -5.09 -16.00
C LEU A 160 -10.69 -3.94 -16.01
N GLN A 161 -11.60 -3.95 -15.05
CA GLN A 161 -12.67 -2.95 -14.95
C GLN A 161 -12.22 -1.77 -14.11
N ILE A 162 -12.22 -0.58 -14.72
CA ILE A 162 -11.86 0.68 -14.08
C ILE A 162 -12.89 1.72 -14.48
N ARG A 163 -13.52 2.39 -13.50
CA ARG A 163 -14.52 3.43 -13.74
C ARG A 163 -14.31 4.61 -12.79
N GLU A 164 -14.26 5.82 -13.32
CA GLU A 164 -14.29 7.03 -12.50
C GLU A 164 -15.69 7.18 -11.87
N ALA A 165 -15.75 7.27 -10.54
CA ALA A 165 -16.98 7.49 -9.80
C ALA A 165 -17.21 8.97 -9.51
N GLU A 166 -16.15 9.67 -9.11
CA GLU A 166 -16.08 11.10 -8.84
C GLU A 166 -14.73 11.63 -9.34
N GLU A 167 -14.56 12.95 -9.43
CA GLU A 167 -13.27 13.55 -9.78
C GLU A 167 -12.17 13.02 -8.84
N ASN A 168 -11.11 12.48 -9.43
CA ASN A 168 -9.98 11.84 -8.74
C ASN A 168 -10.29 10.54 -7.97
N VAL A 169 -11.48 9.94 -8.12
CA VAL A 169 -11.84 8.64 -7.52
C VAL A 169 -12.19 7.63 -8.60
N TRP A 170 -11.39 6.57 -8.71
CA TRP A 170 -11.62 5.45 -9.64
C TRP A 170 -11.97 4.17 -8.88
N LEU A 171 -13.06 3.54 -9.27
CA LEU A 171 -13.44 2.21 -8.80
C LEU A 171 -12.74 1.16 -9.66
N VAL A 172 -12.13 0.18 -9.00
CA VAL A 172 -11.36 -0.88 -9.66
C VAL A 172 -11.84 -2.25 -9.19
N GLN A 173 -12.19 -3.13 -10.13
CA GLN A 173 -12.47 -4.53 -9.82
C GLN A 173 -11.27 -5.39 -10.24
N LEU A 174 -10.55 -5.93 -9.26
CA LEU A 174 -9.36 -6.76 -9.52
C LEU A 174 -9.76 -8.09 -10.18
N CYS A 175 -8.91 -8.58 -11.09
CA CYS A 175 -9.08 -9.89 -11.69
C CYS A 175 -8.45 -10.97 -10.80
N SER A 176 -9.06 -12.15 -10.79
CA SER A 176 -8.56 -13.34 -10.09
C SER A 176 -8.86 -14.60 -10.91
N HIS A 177 -8.23 -15.73 -10.60
CA HIS A 177 -8.51 -16.98 -11.27
C HIS A 177 -9.91 -17.50 -10.93
N ASN A 178 -10.26 -17.50 -9.65
CA ASN A 178 -11.54 -17.89 -9.06
C ASN A 178 -12.38 -16.66 -8.65
N SER A 179 -13.66 -16.85 -8.32
CA SER A 179 -14.51 -15.78 -7.81
C SER A 179 -14.27 -15.64 -6.31
N LEU A 180 -13.76 -14.50 -5.85
CA LEU A 180 -13.47 -14.25 -4.44
C LEU A 180 -14.27 -13.05 -3.91
N ASN A 181 -14.70 -13.15 -2.66
CA ASN A 181 -15.33 -12.08 -1.90
C ASN A 181 -14.54 -11.85 -0.61
N ALA A 182 -14.02 -10.63 -0.43
CA ALA A 182 -13.10 -10.30 0.66
C ALA A 182 -13.67 -10.49 2.08
N TYR A 183 -14.99 -10.63 2.25
CA TYR A 183 -15.60 -10.91 3.56
C TYR A 183 -15.62 -12.38 3.94
N ARG A 184 -15.58 -13.29 2.96
CA ARG A 184 -15.91 -14.71 3.17
C ARG A 184 -14.78 -15.65 2.81
N ASP A 185 -13.97 -15.25 1.83
CA ASP A 185 -12.95 -16.10 1.24
C ASP A 185 -11.55 -15.70 1.73
N THR A 186 -10.57 -16.57 1.50
CA THR A 186 -9.14 -16.27 1.59
C THR A 186 -8.43 -16.68 0.29
N ILE A 187 -7.20 -16.20 0.07
CA ILE A 187 -6.47 -16.40 -1.19
C ILE A 187 -5.59 -17.64 -1.05
N HIS A 188 -6.08 -18.78 -1.53
CA HIS A 188 -5.33 -20.05 -1.52
C HIS A 188 -4.64 -20.37 -2.84
N ASP A 189 -5.23 -19.98 -3.97
CA ASP A 189 -4.68 -20.24 -5.29
C ASP A 189 -3.60 -19.21 -5.64
N PRO A 190 -2.35 -19.62 -5.92
CA PRO A 190 -1.30 -18.69 -6.35
C PRO A 190 -1.68 -17.87 -7.60
N LEU A 191 -2.53 -18.42 -8.48
CA LEU A 191 -3.00 -17.71 -9.67
C LEU A 191 -3.96 -16.57 -9.32
N ASP A 192 -4.76 -16.69 -8.27
CA ASP A 192 -5.61 -15.60 -7.79
C ASP A 192 -4.75 -14.39 -7.42
N LYS A 193 -3.72 -14.62 -6.62
CA LYS A 193 -2.77 -13.57 -6.23
C LYS A 193 -2.02 -13.00 -7.44
N GLN A 194 -1.56 -13.84 -8.35
CA GLN A 194 -0.84 -13.41 -9.55
C GLN A 194 -1.71 -12.52 -10.45
N TYR A 195 -2.98 -12.87 -10.67
CA TYR A 195 -3.88 -12.09 -11.53
C TYR A 195 -4.29 -10.77 -10.88
N MET A 196 -4.40 -10.73 -9.54
CA MET A 196 -4.58 -9.48 -8.82
C MET A 196 -3.35 -8.57 -8.92
N LYS A 197 -2.14 -9.12 -8.80
CA LYS A 197 -0.89 -8.37 -9.02
C LYS A 197 -0.82 -7.82 -10.44
N TRP A 198 -1.15 -8.62 -11.46
CA TRP A 198 -1.22 -8.16 -12.85
C TRP A 198 -2.29 -7.09 -13.07
N SER A 199 -3.43 -7.17 -12.36
CA SER A 199 -4.46 -6.13 -12.40
C SER A 199 -3.92 -4.79 -11.88
N ILE A 200 -3.18 -4.82 -10.77
CA ILE A 200 -2.55 -3.62 -10.20
C ILE A 200 -1.44 -3.10 -11.11
N GLU A 201 -0.63 -3.98 -11.70
CA GLU A 201 0.42 -3.59 -12.64
C GLU A 201 -0.16 -2.94 -13.92
N ALA A 202 -1.23 -3.52 -14.48
CA ALA A 202 -1.96 -2.92 -15.59
C ALA A 202 -2.54 -1.54 -15.23
N LEU A 203 -3.01 -1.37 -13.99
CA LEU A 203 -3.46 -0.08 -13.47
C LEU A 203 -2.30 0.92 -13.36
N ARG A 204 -1.15 0.51 -12.83
CA ARG A 204 0.06 1.32 -12.71
C ARG A 204 0.53 1.82 -14.07
N GLN A 205 0.62 0.94 -15.06
CA GLN A 205 1.00 1.30 -16.44
C GLN A 205 0.00 2.28 -17.06
N LYS A 206 -1.31 2.03 -16.90
CA LYS A 206 -2.36 2.85 -17.50
C LYS A 206 -2.40 4.28 -16.94
N PHE A 207 -2.11 4.46 -15.66
CA PHE A 207 -2.20 5.75 -14.97
C PHE A 207 -0.83 6.34 -14.58
N ASN A 208 0.28 5.72 -14.99
CA ASN A 208 1.64 6.10 -14.62
C ASN A 208 1.78 6.28 -13.09
N ILE A 209 1.45 5.22 -12.34
CA ILE A 209 1.45 5.24 -10.88
C ILE A 209 2.80 4.75 -10.34
N GLY A 210 3.54 5.65 -9.71
CA GLY A 210 4.78 5.37 -8.97
C GLY A 210 4.49 4.94 -7.52
N GLN A 211 4.80 5.79 -6.55
CA GLN A 211 4.63 5.45 -5.12
C GLN A 211 3.15 5.41 -4.70
N THR A 212 2.78 4.40 -3.91
CA THR A 212 1.41 4.22 -3.41
C THR A 212 1.32 4.15 -1.89
N ALA A 213 0.19 4.60 -1.35
CA ALA A 213 -0.23 4.33 0.01
C ALA A 213 -1.52 3.49 -0.04
N SER A 214 -1.41 2.22 0.33
CA SER A 214 -2.54 1.31 0.47
C SER A 214 -3.17 1.46 1.85
N ILE A 215 -4.42 1.89 1.92
CA ILE A 215 -5.23 1.81 3.14
C ILE A 215 -6.07 0.55 3.08
N VAL A 216 -5.91 -0.30 4.07
CA VAL A 216 -6.48 -1.65 4.14
C VAL A 216 -7.44 -1.72 5.31
N ASP A 217 -8.63 -2.27 5.06
CA ASP A 217 -9.68 -2.33 6.06
C ASP A 217 -9.99 -3.78 6.49
N LEU A 218 -9.72 -4.76 5.63
CA LEU A 218 -10.00 -6.18 5.86
C LEU A 218 -8.72 -7.03 5.83
N PRO A 219 -8.56 -8.00 6.76
CA PRO A 219 -7.42 -8.91 6.79
C PRO A 219 -7.19 -9.70 5.49
N PHE A 220 -8.24 -9.96 4.71
CA PHE A 220 -8.17 -10.60 3.38
C PHE A 220 -7.08 -9.99 2.49
N TRP A 221 -7.01 -8.66 2.42
CA TRP A 221 -6.12 -7.95 1.51
C TRP A 221 -4.65 -8.04 1.92
N SER A 222 -4.34 -8.43 3.16
CA SER A 222 -2.97 -8.61 3.65
C SER A 222 -2.15 -9.58 2.78
N MET A 223 -2.80 -10.58 2.18
CA MET A 223 -2.15 -11.56 1.31
C MET A 223 -1.67 -10.96 -0.03
N LEU A 224 -2.19 -9.80 -0.43
CA LEU A 224 -1.83 -9.10 -1.67
C LEU A 224 -0.94 -7.88 -1.42
N VAL A 225 -1.33 -7.00 -0.50
CA VAL A 225 -0.77 -5.64 -0.39
C VAL A 225 0.72 -5.59 -0.02
N PHE A 226 1.21 -6.59 0.72
CA PHE A 226 2.62 -6.67 1.11
C PHE A 226 3.55 -7.19 0.01
N ASP A 227 2.98 -7.70 -1.08
CA ASP A 227 3.71 -8.17 -2.26
C ASP A 227 3.68 -7.13 -3.40
N LEU A 228 3.10 -5.96 -3.14
CA LEU A 228 3.10 -4.84 -4.08
C LEU A 228 4.39 -4.05 -3.94
N GLU A 229 5.00 -3.73 -5.08
CA GLU A 229 6.16 -2.86 -5.17
C GLU A 229 5.77 -1.40 -4.97
N ASP A 230 6.72 -0.60 -4.47
CA ASP A 230 6.56 0.84 -4.19
C ASP A 230 5.28 1.21 -3.44
N ASN A 231 4.93 0.35 -2.48
CA ASN A 231 3.70 0.45 -1.71
C ASN A 231 3.99 0.59 -0.22
N LYS A 232 3.26 1.49 0.45
CA LYS A 232 3.19 1.59 1.91
C LYS A 232 1.82 1.14 2.37
N VAL A 233 1.76 0.39 3.47
CA VAL A 233 0.51 -0.20 3.97
C VAL A 233 0.08 0.47 5.26
N ILE A 234 -1.11 1.08 5.25
CA ILE A 234 -1.84 1.51 6.44
C ILE A 234 -2.95 0.51 6.69
N TYR A 235 -3.02 -0.05 7.90
CA TYR A 235 -4.21 -0.77 8.34
C TYR A 235 -5.15 0.19 9.07
N ASP A 236 -6.33 0.47 8.51
CA ASP A 236 -7.40 1.25 9.14
C ASP A 236 -8.26 0.28 9.97
N CYS A 237 -7.80 0.01 11.20
CA CYS A 237 -8.46 -0.84 12.17
C CYS A 237 -9.69 -0.11 12.75
N MET A 238 -10.81 -0.28 12.05
CA MET A 238 -12.06 0.44 12.34
C MET A 238 -12.96 -0.30 13.33
N ASP A 239 -12.91 -1.63 13.33
CA ASP A 239 -13.82 -2.48 14.10
C ASP A 239 -13.07 -3.69 14.68
N GLU A 240 -13.64 -4.28 15.73
CA GLU A 240 -13.18 -5.57 16.26
C GLU A 240 -13.74 -6.71 15.39
N HIS A 241 -12.95 -7.19 14.41
CA HIS A 241 -13.40 -8.21 13.46
C HIS A 241 -13.91 -9.49 14.13
N ALA A 242 -13.30 -9.90 15.25
CA ALA A 242 -13.72 -11.06 16.04
C ALA A 242 -15.09 -10.88 16.72
N GLY A 243 -15.58 -9.65 16.79
CA GLY A 243 -16.90 -9.32 17.35
C GLY A 243 -18.07 -9.52 16.40
N PHE A 244 -17.82 -9.73 15.09
CA PHE A 244 -18.88 -9.99 14.12
C PHE A 244 -19.16 -11.48 13.97
N SER A 245 -20.44 -11.85 13.94
CA SER A 245 -20.94 -13.23 13.85
C SER A 245 -20.68 -13.91 12.49
N ASN A 246 -20.26 -13.16 11.47
CA ASN A 246 -20.05 -13.64 10.10
C ASN A 246 -18.57 -13.69 9.66
N THR A 247 -17.62 -13.33 10.53
CA THR A 247 -16.19 -13.40 10.21
C THR A 247 -15.66 -14.82 10.42
N SER A 248 -14.95 -15.37 9.45
CA SER A 248 -14.37 -16.71 9.55
C SER A 248 -13.09 -16.73 10.39
N ASP A 249 -12.81 -17.86 11.06
CA ASP A 249 -11.58 -18.06 11.85
C ASP A 249 -10.30 -17.88 10.99
N GLU A 250 -10.37 -18.27 9.71
CA GLU A 250 -9.25 -18.10 8.77
C GLU A 250 -8.94 -16.62 8.51
N LEU A 251 -9.96 -15.77 8.36
CA LEU A 251 -9.76 -14.32 8.20
C LEU A 251 -9.23 -13.68 9.48
N LEU A 252 -9.72 -14.10 10.64
CA LEU A 252 -9.24 -13.61 11.94
C LEU A 252 -7.76 -13.96 12.16
N ALA A 253 -7.30 -15.12 11.68
CA ALA A 253 -5.91 -15.52 11.78
C ALA A 253 -4.94 -14.62 10.99
N LEU A 254 -5.44 -13.85 10.01
CA LEU A 254 -4.62 -12.93 9.21
C LEU A 254 -4.38 -11.58 9.90
N GLU A 255 -5.27 -11.14 10.79
CA GLU A 255 -5.24 -9.80 11.39
C GLU A 255 -3.93 -9.52 12.17
N PRO A 256 -3.39 -10.42 13.01
CA PRO A 256 -2.14 -10.16 13.73
C PRO A 256 -0.95 -9.94 12.78
N SER A 257 -0.91 -10.67 11.66
CA SER A 257 0.13 -10.51 10.64
C SER A 257 -0.01 -9.16 9.93
N LEU A 258 -1.24 -8.75 9.61
CA LEU A 258 -1.53 -7.43 9.05
C LEU A 258 -1.08 -6.31 9.99
N MET A 259 -1.43 -6.40 11.28
CA MET A 259 -1.01 -5.42 12.29
C MET A 259 0.52 -5.36 12.41
N ASN A 260 1.20 -6.49 12.54
CA ASN A 260 2.66 -6.52 12.72
C ASN A 260 3.43 -5.97 11.50
N ARG A 261 2.92 -6.18 10.28
CA ARG A 261 3.64 -5.85 9.04
C ARG A 261 3.26 -4.49 8.43
N ALA A 262 2.13 -3.90 8.81
CA ALA A 262 1.73 -2.59 8.31
C ALA A 262 2.79 -1.51 8.64
N ASP A 263 3.03 -0.58 7.72
CA ASP A 263 3.92 0.56 7.97
C ASP A 263 3.32 1.54 9.01
N ALA A 264 1.99 1.58 9.11
CA ALA A 264 1.27 2.26 10.17
C ALA A 264 -0.11 1.60 10.42
N ILE A 265 -0.61 1.71 11.65
CA ILE A 265 -1.99 1.33 12.00
C ILE A 265 -2.74 2.59 12.42
N VAL A 266 -3.95 2.75 11.89
CA VAL A 266 -4.90 3.74 12.37
C VAL A 266 -6.02 3.01 13.09
N ALA A 267 -6.23 3.32 14.37
CA ALA A 267 -7.30 2.76 15.18
C ALA A 267 -8.44 3.77 15.33
N SER A 268 -9.69 3.31 15.24
CA SER A 268 -10.88 4.15 15.41
C SER A 268 -11.29 4.37 16.88
N SER A 269 -10.74 3.59 17.81
CA SER A 269 -11.05 3.64 19.25
C SER A 269 -9.83 3.33 20.11
N ASP A 270 -9.88 3.72 21.39
CA ASP A 270 -8.84 3.45 22.37
C ASP A 270 -8.62 1.95 22.57
N VAL A 271 -9.68 1.13 22.55
CA VAL A 271 -9.56 -0.33 22.69
C VAL A 271 -8.74 -0.92 21.55
N LEU A 272 -9.05 -0.56 20.31
CA LEU A 272 -8.31 -1.01 19.12
C LEU A 272 -6.88 -0.46 19.11
N TYR A 273 -6.70 0.79 19.56
CA TYR A 273 -5.38 1.41 19.68
C TYR A 273 -4.48 0.63 20.65
N GLN A 274 -4.99 0.27 21.83
CA GLN A 274 -4.22 -0.53 22.79
C GLN A 274 -3.94 -1.95 22.27
N LYS A 275 -4.90 -2.60 21.61
CA LYS A 275 -4.71 -3.90 20.92
C LYS A 275 -3.55 -3.81 19.93
N ALA A 276 -3.59 -2.84 19.02
CA ALA A 276 -2.61 -2.65 17.96
C ALA A 276 -1.21 -2.28 18.47
N ARG A 277 -1.10 -1.46 19.53
CA ARG A 277 0.22 -1.04 20.08
C ARG A 277 1.07 -2.18 20.62
N SER A 278 0.46 -3.29 20.99
CA SER A 278 1.20 -4.48 21.42
C SER A 278 1.94 -5.17 20.26
N LEU A 279 1.53 -4.91 19.01
CA LEU A 279 2.03 -5.59 17.81
C LEU A 279 2.79 -4.66 16.85
N ASN A 280 2.53 -3.35 16.88
CA ASN A 280 3.17 -2.40 15.96
C ASN A 280 3.65 -1.14 16.71
N PRO A 281 4.85 -0.62 16.42
CA PRO A 281 5.35 0.61 17.04
C PRO A 281 4.71 1.90 16.47
N SER A 282 4.12 1.86 15.27
CA SER A 282 3.52 2.99 14.56
C SER A 282 2.00 2.88 14.57
N VAL A 283 1.38 3.23 15.70
CA VAL A 283 -0.08 3.18 15.88
C VAL A 283 -0.60 4.57 16.21
N HIS A 284 -1.66 4.96 15.51
CA HIS A 284 -2.26 6.29 15.58
C HIS A 284 -3.76 6.18 15.88
N LEU A 285 -4.28 7.04 16.75
CA LEU A 285 -5.71 7.05 17.09
C LEU A 285 -6.42 8.11 16.24
N ILE A 286 -7.27 7.68 15.33
CA ILE A 286 -8.12 8.57 14.50
C ILE A 286 -9.56 8.09 14.64
N ARG A 287 -10.29 8.70 15.57
CA ARG A 287 -11.73 8.43 15.80
C ARG A 287 -12.58 8.73 14.58
N ASN A 288 -13.82 8.26 14.58
CA ASN A 288 -14.79 8.66 13.57
C ASN A 288 -15.14 10.15 13.69
N ALA A 289 -15.95 10.61 12.73
CA ALA A 289 -16.36 11.99 12.60
C ALA A 289 -17.74 12.05 11.91
N GLY A 290 -18.25 13.25 11.68
CA GLY A 290 -19.48 13.48 10.90
C GLY A 290 -19.31 14.51 9.79
N GLU A 291 -20.25 14.54 8.84
CA GLU A 291 -20.38 15.64 7.88
C GLU A 291 -21.23 16.78 8.47
N PHE A 292 -20.58 17.66 9.23
CA PHE A 292 -21.27 18.74 9.93
C PHE A 292 -22.18 19.59 9.03
N ALA A 293 -21.69 20.00 7.85
CA ALA A 293 -22.49 20.80 6.92
C ALA A 293 -23.75 20.06 6.44
N HIS A 294 -23.67 18.74 6.23
CA HIS A 294 -24.79 17.92 5.77
C HIS A 294 -25.90 17.81 6.82
N PHE A 295 -25.52 17.54 8.07
CA PHE A 295 -26.49 17.28 9.15
C PHE A 295 -26.93 18.53 9.92
N SER A 296 -26.14 19.60 9.92
CA SER A 296 -26.48 20.83 10.65
C SER A 296 -27.56 21.68 9.99
N MET A 297 -27.75 21.53 8.68
CA MET A 297 -28.75 22.26 7.93
C MET A 297 -30.09 21.54 7.96
N LYS A 298 -31.13 22.21 8.48
CA LYS A 298 -32.51 21.68 8.45
C LYS A 298 -33.08 21.79 7.04
N PRO A 299 -33.46 20.67 6.39
CA PRO A 299 -34.10 20.74 5.07
C PRO A 299 -35.45 21.48 5.12
N SER A 300 -35.85 22.09 4.00
CA SER A 300 -37.13 22.81 3.87
C SER A 300 -38.36 21.89 3.80
N TYR A 301 -38.14 20.59 3.67
CA TYR A 301 -39.19 19.58 3.58
C TYR A 301 -39.10 18.60 4.77
N THR A 302 -40.20 17.91 5.03
CA THR A 302 -40.27 16.78 5.97
C THR A 302 -40.76 15.54 5.21
N PRO A 303 -40.08 14.39 5.30
CA PRO A 303 -40.50 13.18 4.61
C PRO A 303 -41.91 12.73 4.99
N ILE A 304 -42.68 12.21 4.03
CA ILE A 304 -44.12 11.92 4.20
C ILE A 304 -44.38 10.85 5.27
N ASP A 305 -43.49 9.88 5.40
CA ASP A 305 -43.60 8.77 6.35
C ASP A 305 -43.33 9.18 7.79
N ILE A 306 -42.43 10.15 8.04
CA ILE A 306 -42.21 10.73 9.38
C ILE A 306 -43.14 11.91 9.69
N ALA A 307 -43.62 12.65 8.68
CA ALA A 307 -44.51 13.80 8.88
C ALA A 307 -45.85 13.44 9.55
N LYS A 308 -46.24 12.16 9.52
CA LYS A 308 -47.46 11.64 10.16
C LYS A 308 -47.27 11.26 11.63
N VAL A 309 -46.03 11.22 12.11
CA VAL A 309 -45.70 10.84 13.48
C VAL A 309 -45.80 12.09 14.36
N HIS A 310 -46.62 12.03 15.40
CA HIS A 310 -46.77 13.14 16.33
C HIS A 310 -45.59 13.22 17.30
N GLN A 311 -45.25 14.43 17.75
CA GLN A 311 -44.23 14.64 18.78
C GLN A 311 -44.76 14.22 20.16
N PRO A 312 -43.88 13.80 21.10
CA PRO A 312 -42.43 13.72 20.98
C PRO A 312 -41.91 12.51 20.18
N ILE A 313 -40.85 12.72 19.40
CA ILE A 313 -40.17 11.68 18.60
C ILE A 313 -38.80 11.33 19.20
N VAL A 314 -38.62 10.08 19.59
CA VAL A 314 -37.35 9.47 19.99
C VAL A 314 -36.79 8.70 18.81
N GLY A 315 -35.68 9.16 18.24
CA GLY A 315 -35.18 8.69 16.95
C GLY A 315 -33.87 7.92 17.00
N TYR A 316 -33.72 6.95 16.09
CA TYR A 316 -32.46 6.31 15.76
C TYR A 316 -32.30 6.24 14.24
N ILE A 317 -31.08 6.49 13.75
CA ILE A 317 -30.66 6.29 12.36
C ILE A 317 -29.46 5.36 12.36
N GLY A 318 -29.57 4.25 11.63
CA GLY A 318 -28.46 3.31 11.44
C GLY A 318 -28.94 1.87 11.28
N ALA A 319 -27.99 0.97 11.02
CA ALA A 319 -28.27 -0.46 10.99
C ALA A 319 -28.82 -0.96 12.35
N ILE A 320 -29.85 -1.78 12.28
CA ILE A 320 -30.49 -2.45 13.41
C ILE A 320 -30.11 -3.94 13.28
N ALA A 321 -29.11 -4.35 14.05
CA ALA A 321 -28.51 -5.69 13.99
C ALA A 321 -28.19 -6.17 15.41
N ASP A 322 -27.39 -7.23 15.54
CA ASP A 322 -27.06 -7.91 16.81
C ASP A 322 -26.50 -6.99 17.92
N TRP A 323 -25.96 -5.83 17.57
CA TRP A 323 -25.45 -4.83 18.55
C TRP A 323 -26.51 -3.82 19.01
N PHE A 324 -27.69 -3.77 18.38
CA PHE A 324 -28.77 -2.85 18.73
C PHE A 324 -29.70 -3.49 19.77
N ASP A 325 -29.91 -2.83 20.90
CA ASP A 325 -30.72 -3.33 22.00
C ASP A 325 -32.23 -3.13 21.73
N MET A 326 -32.77 -4.02 20.89
CA MET A 326 -34.20 -4.04 20.56
C MET A 326 -35.08 -4.25 21.80
N ALA A 327 -34.59 -5.00 22.80
CA ALA A 327 -35.35 -5.29 24.02
C ALA A 327 -35.52 -4.04 24.89
N LEU A 328 -34.45 -3.23 25.03
CA LEU A 328 -34.51 -1.94 25.70
C LEU A 328 -35.50 -0.99 25.01
N VAL A 329 -35.44 -0.88 23.68
CA VAL A 329 -36.38 0.00 22.94
C VAL A 329 -37.82 -0.48 23.08
N TYR A 330 -38.06 -1.80 23.07
CA TYR A 330 -39.38 -2.38 23.31
C TYR A 330 -39.94 -1.98 24.68
N GLU A 331 -39.18 -2.16 25.76
CA GLU A 331 -39.65 -1.81 27.11
C GLU A 331 -39.82 -0.28 27.28
N LEU A 332 -38.95 0.54 26.69
CA LEU A 332 -39.09 2.00 26.68
C LEU A 332 -40.39 2.44 26.00
N ALA A 333 -40.67 1.90 24.81
CA ALA A 333 -41.87 2.21 24.04
C ALA A 333 -43.15 1.75 24.73
N LYS A 334 -43.12 0.57 25.36
CA LYS A 334 -44.25 0.02 26.12
C LYS A 334 -44.55 0.84 27.38
N ASN A 335 -43.53 1.32 28.08
CA ASN A 335 -43.72 2.13 29.30
C ASN A 335 -44.16 3.57 29.01
N ASN A 336 -43.85 4.09 27.81
CA ASN A 336 -44.10 5.47 27.42
C ASN A 336 -44.97 5.55 26.16
N PRO A 337 -46.28 5.24 26.25
CA PRO A 337 -47.18 5.23 25.09
C PRO A 337 -47.35 6.59 24.42
N ASP A 338 -47.05 7.68 25.14
CA ASP A 338 -47.10 9.06 24.62
C ASP A 338 -45.83 9.46 23.84
N TRP A 339 -44.79 8.62 23.82
CA TRP A 339 -43.57 8.85 23.04
C TRP A 339 -43.57 8.00 21.78
N ASN A 340 -43.22 8.58 20.64
CA ASN A 340 -43.10 7.86 19.39
C ASN A 340 -41.63 7.51 19.09
N PHE A 341 -41.34 6.23 18.94
CA PHE A 341 -40.02 5.72 18.61
C PHE A 341 -39.89 5.53 17.11
N VAL A 342 -38.97 6.24 16.47
CA VAL A 342 -38.76 6.18 15.01
C VAL A 342 -37.38 5.60 14.72
N LEU A 343 -37.35 4.42 14.10
CA LEU A 343 -36.14 3.69 13.75
C LEU A 343 -35.94 3.73 12.23
N VAL A 344 -34.89 4.40 11.78
CA VAL A 344 -34.54 4.57 10.37
C VAL A 344 -33.32 3.70 10.04
N GLY A 345 -33.53 2.62 9.31
CA GLY A 345 -32.47 1.69 8.93
C GLY A 345 -32.97 0.29 8.59
N ASP A 346 -32.05 -0.53 8.08
CA ASP A 346 -32.29 -1.94 7.79
C ASP A 346 -32.20 -2.80 9.05
N THR A 347 -32.99 -3.87 9.12
CA THR A 347 -33.16 -4.71 10.31
C THR A 347 -32.34 -5.99 10.29
N TYR A 348 -31.52 -6.27 9.26
CA TYR A 348 -30.52 -7.35 9.20
C TYR A 348 -30.83 -8.61 10.02
N TYR A 349 -31.97 -9.25 9.76
CA TYR A 349 -32.41 -10.48 10.44
C TYR A 349 -32.73 -10.36 11.95
N SER A 350 -32.68 -9.16 12.52
CA SER A 350 -33.19 -8.87 13.87
C SER A 350 -34.68 -9.20 13.95
N ASP A 351 -35.10 -9.89 15.01
CA ASP A 351 -36.52 -10.16 15.26
C ASP A 351 -37.25 -8.88 15.67
N THR A 352 -38.07 -8.34 14.76
CA THR A 352 -38.89 -7.15 14.98
C THR A 352 -40.32 -7.49 15.41
N SER A 353 -40.68 -8.77 15.54
CA SER A 353 -42.06 -9.22 15.70
C SER A 353 -42.75 -8.66 16.95
N ASN A 354 -42.00 -8.42 18.03
CA ASN A 354 -42.54 -7.88 19.27
C ASN A 354 -42.72 -6.36 19.23
N ILE A 355 -41.78 -5.63 18.65
CA ILE A 355 -41.83 -4.17 18.62
C ILE A 355 -42.86 -3.64 17.61
N MET A 356 -43.07 -4.37 16.51
CA MET A 356 -44.07 -4.05 15.50
C MET A 356 -45.52 -4.15 15.99
N LYS A 357 -45.75 -4.75 17.18
CA LYS A 357 -47.07 -4.79 17.84
C LYS A 357 -47.41 -3.49 18.57
N LEU A 358 -46.42 -2.63 18.83
CA LEU A 358 -46.59 -1.39 19.56
C LEU A 358 -47.00 -0.27 18.60
N GLY A 359 -48.09 0.44 18.90
CA GLY A 359 -48.63 1.51 18.05
C GLY A 359 -47.80 2.79 18.01
N ASN A 360 -46.80 2.91 18.87
CA ASN A 360 -45.90 4.05 19.00
C ASN A 360 -44.46 3.74 18.55
N VAL A 361 -44.24 2.64 17.81
CA VAL A 361 -42.94 2.33 17.20
C VAL A 361 -43.05 2.25 15.68
N PHE A 362 -42.19 2.98 14.98
CA PHE A 362 -42.19 3.12 13.53
C PHE A 362 -40.83 2.73 12.96
N ILE A 363 -40.77 1.61 12.24
CA ILE A 363 -39.58 1.19 11.48
C ILE A 363 -39.74 1.67 10.05
N LEU A 364 -38.94 2.65 9.63
CA LEU A 364 -39.08 3.32 8.33
C LEU A 364 -38.22 2.71 7.21
N GLY A 365 -37.39 1.73 7.55
CA GLY A 365 -36.46 1.06 6.64
C GLY A 365 -35.23 1.92 6.29
N GLU A 366 -34.37 1.37 5.43
CA GLU A 366 -33.18 2.05 4.93
C GLU A 366 -33.54 3.25 4.03
N LYS A 367 -32.85 4.37 4.23
CA LYS A 367 -33.01 5.62 3.46
C LYS A 367 -31.70 6.01 2.81
N GLN A 368 -31.76 6.78 1.72
CA GLN A 368 -30.55 7.29 1.09
C GLN A 368 -29.85 8.29 2.00
N TYR A 369 -28.52 8.30 1.96
CA TYR A 369 -27.70 9.12 2.87
C TYR A 369 -28.06 10.62 2.80
N HIS A 370 -28.41 11.13 1.62
CA HIS A 370 -28.79 12.53 1.43
C HIS A 370 -30.16 12.90 2.05
N GLU A 371 -31.00 11.91 2.39
CA GLU A 371 -32.32 12.12 3.01
C GLU A 371 -32.25 12.18 4.54
N LEU A 372 -31.20 11.60 5.14
CA LEU A 372 -31.05 11.42 6.58
C LEU A 372 -31.19 12.71 7.41
N PRO A 373 -30.66 13.89 6.98
CA PRO A 373 -30.88 15.13 7.72
C PRO A 373 -32.36 15.46 7.92
N ALA A 374 -33.23 15.15 6.95
CA ALA A 374 -34.65 15.48 7.04
C ALA A 374 -35.35 14.67 8.14
N TYR A 375 -34.96 13.40 8.33
CA TYR A 375 -35.43 12.56 9.43
C TYR A 375 -34.82 13.01 10.76
N LEU A 376 -33.50 13.23 10.80
CA LEU A 376 -32.80 13.66 12.00
C LEU A 376 -33.39 14.94 12.59
N HIS A 377 -33.70 15.93 11.74
CA HIS A 377 -34.28 17.20 12.18
C HIS A 377 -35.70 17.08 12.71
N ALA A 378 -36.43 16.00 12.41
CA ALA A 378 -37.75 15.71 12.98
C ALA A 378 -37.69 15.07 14.38
N PHE A 379 -36.56 14.48 14.78
CA PHE A 379 -36.41 13.86 16.10
C PHE A 379 -36.35 14.92 17.21
N ASP A 380 -36.93 14.65 18.37
CA ASP A 380 -36.80 15.50 19.55
C ASP A 380 -35.61 15.07 20.41
N VAL A 381 -35.41 13.75 20.56
CA VAL A 381 -34.25 13.14 21.21
C VAL A 381 -33.73 12.01 20.33
N CYS A 382 -32.41 11.87 20.22
CA CYS A 382 -31.77 10.77 19.51
C CYS A 382 -31.23 9.72 20.50
N ILE A 383 -31.30 8.44 20.16
CA ILE A 383 -30.81 7.35 21.01
C ILE A 383 -29.72 6.53 20.33
N ILE A 384 -28.79 5.98 21.11
CA ILE A 384 -27.80 4.97 20.68
C ILE A 384 -27.85 3.81 21.69
N PRO A 385 -28.85 2.91 21.59
CA PRO A 385 -29.09 1.84 22.56
C PRO A 385 -28.28 0.60 22.17
N PHE A 386 -26.97 0.63 22.36
CA PHE A 386 -26.11 -0.49 21.97
C PHE A 386 -25.95 -1.49 23.12
N ILE A 387 -25.94 -2.78 22.78
CA ILE A 387 -25.60 -3.88 23.70
C ILE A 387 -24.10 -3.81 23.99
N ILE A 388 -23.70 -3.84 25.26
CA ILE A 388 -22.29 -3.84 25.65
C ILE A 388 -21.69 -5.23 25.39
N ASN A 389 -20.78 -5.32 24.42
CA ASN A 389 -20.01 -6.52 24.08
C ASN A 389 -18.64 -6.10 23.53
N SER A 390 -17.79 -7.07 23.14
CA SER A 390 -16.44 -6.77 22.62
C SER A 390 -16.46 -5.81 21.42
N LEU A 391 -17.42 -5.99 20.50
CA LEU A 391 -17.58 -5.12 19.32
C LEU A 391 -17.92 -3.68 19.71
N THR A 392 -18.95 -3.48 20.55
CA THR A 392 -19.44 -2.15 20.90
C THR A 392 -18.51 -1.41 21.87
N LEU A 393 -17.76 -2.13 22.70
CA LEU A 393 -16.69 -1.55 23.53
C LEU A 393 -15.56 -0.95 22.68
N ALA A 394 -15.30 -1.52 21.51
CA ALA A 394 -14.33 -1.01 20.54
C ALA A 394 -14.93 0.01 19.55
N THR A 395 -16.22 0.33 19.64
CA THR A 395 -16.91 1.16 18.66
C THR A 395 -16.85 2.65 19.04
N ASN A 396 -16.38 3.48 18.12
CA ASN A 396 -16.58 4.93 18.14
C ASN A 396 -17.78 5.30 17.22
N PRO A 397 -19.00 5.53 17.73
CA PRO A 397 -20.20 5.56 16.89
C PRO A 397 -20.30 6.83 16.03
N VAL A 398 -20.28 6.69 14.69
CA VAL A 398 -20.47 7.82 13.75
C VAL A 398 -21.72 8.65 14.06
N LYS A 399 -22.82 7.98 14.44
CA LYS A 399 -24.14 8.56 14.73
C LYS A 399 -24.09 9.70 15.75
N VAL A 400 -23.18 9.63 16.72
CA VAL A 400 -23.07 10.68 17.73
C VAL A 400 -22.72 12.02 17.08
N TYR A 401 -21.76 12.04 16.14
CA TYR A 401 -21.35 13.25 15.45
C TYR A 401 -22.45 13.80 14.54
N GLU A 402 -23.21 12.91 13.88
CA GLU A 402 -24.36 13.28 13.05
C GLU A 402 -25.44 13.96 13.88
N TYR A 403 -25.83 13.37 15.02
CA TYR A 403 -26.88 13.90 15.88
C TYR A 403 -26.48 15.22 16.55
N LEU A 404 -25.23 15.32 16.99
CA LEU A 404 -24.67 16.54 17.56
C LEU A 404 -24.55 17.66 16.51
N SER A 405 -24.34 17.33 15.23
CA SER A 405 -24.36 18.32 14.13
C SER A 405 -25.71 19.02 13.99
N ALA A 406 -26.81 18.29 14.20
CA ALA A 406 -28.17 18.86 14.26
C ALA A 406 -28.50 19.49 15.63
N GLY A 407 -27.58 19.41 16.60
CA GLY A 407 -27.71 19.91 17.95
C GLY A 407 -28.75 19.16 18.81
N LYS A 408 -29.05 17.90 18.44
CA LYS A 408 -30.07 17.09 19.12
C LYS A 408 -29.55 16.58 20.48
N PRO A 409 -30.40 16.49 21.52
CA PRO A 409 -30.07 15.70 22.70
C PRO A 409 -29.84 14.25 22.30
N VAL A 410 -28.77 13.65 22.81
CA VAL A 410 -28.40 12.25 22.53
C VAL A 410 -28.36 11.47 23.84
N VAL A 411 -29.06 10.34 23.89
CA VAL A 411 -28.99 9.38 24.99
C VAL A 411 -28.33 8.09 24.49
N ALA A 412 -27.28 7.63 25.15
CA ALA A 412 -26.51 6.49 24.67
C ALA A 412 -26.13 5.54 25.80
N THR A 413 -25.92 4.26 25.46
CA THR A 413 -25.31 3.31 26.39
C THR A 413 -23.87 3.77 26.71
N PRO A 414 -23.33 3.57 27.94
CA PRO A 414 -22.03 4.10 28.33
C PRO A 414 -20.88 3.31 27.69
N LEU A 415 -20.56 3.65 26.45
CA LEU A 415 -19.42 3.10 25.72
C LEU A 415 -18.14 3.88 26.07
N PRO A 416 -16.95 3.23 26.09
CA PRO A 416 -15.69 3.91 26.40
C PRO A 416 -15.44 5.16 25.54
N GLU A 417 -15.73 5.06 24.25
CA GLU A 417 -15.55 6.15 23.28
C GLU A 417 -16.52 7.33 23.46
N LEU A 418 -17.62 7.14 24.19
CA LEU A 418 -18.58 8.21 24.49
C LEU A 418 -18.33 8.83 25.87
N ALA A 419 -17.53 8.21 26.73
CA ALA A 419 -17.20 8.75 28.05
C ALA A 419 -16.55 10.16 27.98
N PRO A 420 -15.62 10.45 27.05
CA PRO A 420 -15.08 11.80 26.86
C PRO A 420 -16.11 12.82 26.34
N MET A 421 -17.29 12.37 25.89
CA MET A 421 -18.35 13.21 25.31
C MET A 421 -19.54 13.41 26.27
N ASN A 422 -19.39 13.08 27.56
CA ASN A 422 -20.46 13.13 28.55
C ASN A 422 -21.07 14.55 28.75
N GLU A 423 -20.35 15.61 28.38
CA GLU A 423 -20.88 16.97 28.36
C GLU A 423 -21.97 17.15 27.28
N TYR A 424 -21.86 16.42 26.16
CA TYR A 424 -22.73 16.57 24.99
C TYR A 424 -23.77 15.44 24.88
N VAL A 425 -23.47 14.28 25.46
CA VAL A 425 -24.24 13.04 25.37
C VAL A 425 -24.62 12.56 26.76
N SER A 426 -25.91 12.26 26.98
CA SER A 426 -26.38 11.64 28.21
C SER A 426 -26.11 10.13 28.18
N LEU A 427 -25.15 9.68 28.98
CA LEU A 427 -24.86 8.25 29.14
C LEU A 427 -25.81 7.64 30.17
N ALA A 428 -26.46 6.52 29.82
CA ALA A 428 -27.47 5.89 30.66
C ALA A 428 -27.36 4.36 30.62
N SER A 429 -27.45 3.70 31.78
CA SER A 429 -27.36 2.24 31.89
C SER A 429 -28.71 1.61 32.20
N GLY A 430 -29.17 0.74 31.29
CA GLY A 430 -30.42 0.00 31.47
C GLY A 430 -31.67 0.88 31.42
N LEU A 431 -32.83 0.24 31.59
CA LEU A 431 -34.14 0.83 31.30
C LEU A 431 -34.43 2.14 32.04
N LYS A 432 -34.30 2.14 33.38
CA LYS A 432 -34.69 3.29 34.22
C LYS A 432 -33.86 4.54 33.93
N GLU A 433 -32.55 4.39 33.76
CA GLU A 433 -31.68 5.53 33.47
C GLU A 433 -31.91 6.07 32.06
N PHE A 434 -32.11 5.17 31.07
CA PHE A 434 -32.41 5.55 29.70
C PHE A 434 -33.73 6.34 29.62
N GLU A 435 -34.78 5.82 30.25
CA GLU A 435 -36.09 6.46 30.33
C GLU A 435 -35.98 7.86 30.96
N ALA A 436 -35.29 7.98 32.09
CA ALA A 436 -35.07 9.27 32.75
C ALA A 436 -34.24 10.24 31.89
N ALA A 437 -33.23 9.75 31.17
CA ALA A 437 -32.41 10.58 30.29
C ALA A 437 -33.18 11.06 29.05
N ILE A 438 -34.01 10.21 28.45
CA ILE A 438 -34.90 10.60 27.34
C ILE A 438 -35.91 11.64 27.83
N ALA A 439 -36.55 11.41 28.97
CA ALA A 439 -37.50 12.37 29.56
C ALA A 439 -36.86 13.75 29.78
N ARG A 440 -35.62 13.81 30.30
CA ARG A 440 -34.87 15.07 30.44
C ARG A 440 -34.60 15.72 29.08
N GLY A 441 -34.14 14.95 28.09
CA GLY A 441 -33.90 15.45 26.73
C GLY A 441 -35.15 16.03 26.07
N LEU A 442 -36.32 15.41 26.30
CA LEU A 442 -37.62 15.88 25.81
C LEU A 442 -38.11 17.15 26.52
N GLN A 443 -37.64 17.39 27.76
CA GLN A 443 -37.98 18.57 28.54
C GLN A 443 -37.00 19.74 28.33
N GLU A 444 -35.90 19.55 27.60
CA GLU A 444 -34.95 20.63 27.27
C GLU A 444 -35.68 21.76 26.51
N ASN A 445 -35.86 22.91 27.16
CA ASN A 445 -36.51 24.10 26.58
C ASN A 445 -35.80 25.40 26.99
N GLY A 446 -36.16 26.52 26.35
CA GLY A 446 -35.67 27.86 26.72
C GLY A 446 -34.22 28.17 26.35
N GLU A 447 -33.62 29.16 27.02
CA GLU A 447 -32.26 29.62 26.72
C GLU A 447 -31.18 28.57 27.01
N GLU A 448 -31.37 27.75 28.04
CA GLU A 448 -30.42 26.70 28.41
C GLU A 448 -30.33 25.63 27.31
N GLN A 449 -31.46 25.24 26.72
CA GLN A 449 -31.51 24.37 25.55
C GLN A 449 -30.78 25.01 24.36
N ALA A 450 -30.99 26.29 24.08
CA ALA A 450 -30.31 26.97 22.98
C ALA A 450 -28.78 26.92 23.13
N ARG A 451 -28.28 27.13 24.36
CA ARG A 451 -26.85 27.02 24.68
C ARG A 451 -26.34 25.58 24.57
N ALA A 452 -27.08 24.59 25.07
CA ALA A 452 -26.72 23.17 24.95
C ALA A 452 -26.67 22.72 23.48
N ARG A 453 -27.68 23.10 22.69
CA ARG A 453 -27.73 22.86 21.24
C ARG A 453 -26.50 23.41 20.54
N GLU A 454 -26.13 24.66 20.83
CA GLU A 454 -24.98 25.28 20.16
C GLU A 454 -23.65 24.63 20.58
N ARG A 455 -23.48 24.27 21.86
CA ARG A 455 -22.30 23.50 22.31
C ARG A 455 -22.16 22.17 21.58
N ARG A 456 -23.26 21.42 21.41
CA ARG A 456 -23.27 20.15 20.66
C ARG A 456 -22.86 20.36 19.20
N ARG A 457 -23.39 21.42 18.56
CA ARG A 457 -23.06 21.77 17.16
C ARG A 457 -21.60 22.19 17.01
N GLN A 458 -21.08 22.99 17.93
CA GLN A 458 -19.68 23.40 17.94
C GLN A 458 -18.75 22.18 18.05
N PHE A 459 -19.01 21.28 19.00
CA PHE A 459 -18.24 20.05 19.13
C PHE A 459 -18.26 19.22 17.84
N ALA A 460 -19.42 19.09 17.18
CA ALA A 460 -19.51 18.36 15.92
C ALA A 460 -18.76 19.06 14.77
N ALA A 461 -18.75 20.39 14.71
CA ALA A 461 -18.01 21.17 13.72
C ALA A 461 -16.48 21.03 13.86
N GLU A 462 -15.99 20.75 15.07
CA GLU A 462 -14.58 20.45 15.36
C GLU A 462 -14.22 18.97 15.10
N ASN A 463 -15.20 18.12 14.77
CA ASN A 463 -15.05 16.68 14.58
C ASN A 463 -15.60 16.22 13.22
N THR A 464 -14.97 16.70 12.15
CA THR A 464 -15.38 16.39 10.76
C THR A 464 -14.43 15.45 10.03
N TRP A 465 -14.90 14.84 8.94
CA TRP A 465 -14.06 14.00 8.09
C TRP A 465 -12.88 14.74 7.47
N GLU A 466 -12.97 16.06 7.27
CA GLU A 466 -11.83 16.87 6.82
C GLU A 466 -10.71 16.91 7.86
N HIS A 467 -11.06 16.99 9.16
CA HIS A 467 -10.07 16.88 10.24
C HIS A 467 -9.41 15.50 10.24
N ARG A 468 -10.20 14.42 10.12
CA ARG A 468 -9.66 13.05 10.04
C ARG A 468 -8.77 12.84 8.83
N TYR A 469 -9.13 13.43 7.69
CA TYR A 469 -8.27 13.47 6.51
C TYR A 469 -6.93 14.13 6.80
N LYS A 470 -6.90 15.29 7.47
CA LYS A 470 -5.64 15.97 7.83
C LYS A 470 -4.77 15.09 8.74
N ASP A 471 -5.38 14.35 9.66
CA ASP A 471 -4.68 13.39 10.51
C ASP A 471 -4.09 12.23 9.67
N PHE A 472 -4.89 11.60 8.80
CA PHE A 472 -4.42 10.55 7.88
C PHE A 472 -3.31 11.03 6.95
N HIS A 473 -3.49 12.21 6.37
CA HIS A 473 -2.53 12.85 5.49
C HIS A 473 -1.20 13.09 6.22
N THR A 474 -1.25 13.54 7.48
CA THR A 474 -0.07 13.72 8.32
C THR A 474 0.66 12.39 8.54
N ILE A 475 -0.05 11.28 8.79
CA ILE A 475 0.56 9.96 8.93
C ILE A 475 1.22 9.53 7.62
N ILE A 476 0.54 9.67 6.48
CA ILE A 476 1.10 9.32 5.17
C ILE A 476 2.40 10.09 4.93
N LEU A 477 2.40 11.41 5.17
CA LEU A 477 3.56 12.24 4.90
C LEU A 477 4.69 12.05 5.93
N THR A 478 4.40 11.82 7.20
CA THR A 478 5.44 11.82 8.25
C THR A 478 5.89 10.43 8.65
N ALA A 479 4.98 9.45 8.74
CA ALA A 479 5.31 8.08 9.14
C ALA A 479 5.72 7.21 7.95
N LEU A 480 5.08 7.37 6.78
CA LEU A 480 5.33 6.48 5.63
C LEU A 480 6.44 6.99 4.72
N TYR A 481 6.47 8.30 4.49
CA TYR A 481 7.38 8.98 3.57
C TYR A 481 8.14 10.14 4.26
N PRO A 482 8.97 9.86 5.29
CA PRO A 482 9.74 10.88 5.98
C PRO A 482 10.53 11.76 5.01
N LYS A 483 10.68 13.06 5.32
CA LYS A 483 11.28 14.00 4.36
C LYS A 483 12.79 13.74 4.23
N VAL A 484 13.31 13.88 3.02
CA VAL A 484 14.75 13.71 2.72
C VAL A 484 15.32 15.02 2.20
N SER A 485 16.46 15.46 2.72
CA SER A 485 17.23 16.57 2.15
C SER A 485 18.47 16.04 1.47
N VAL A 486 18.54 16.14 0.14
CA VAL A 486 19.74 15.81 -0.64
C VAL A 486 20.63 17.06 -0.71
N ILE A 487 21.85 16.96 -0.21
CA ILE A 487 22.81 18.05 -0.16
C ILE A 487 23.86 17.80 -1.22
N VAL A 488 24.02 18.77 -2.12
CA VAL A 488 25.02 18.76 -3.19
C VAL A 488 25.97 19.93 -2.97
N VAL A 489 27.22 19.65 -2.63
CA VAL A 489 28.27 20.67 -2.55
C VAL A 489 28.98 20.75 -3.90
N THR A 490 29.15 21.95 -4.43
CA THR A 490 29.81 22.18 -5.73
C THR A 490 30.87 23.28 -5.64
N HIS A 491 31.93 23.15 -6.45
CA HIS A 491 32.93 24.19 -6.67
C HIS A 491 33.49 24.04 -8.09
N ASN A 492 33.08 24.94 -8.98
CA ASN A 492 33.30 24.90 -10.42
C ASN A 492 32.78 23.62 -11.10
N ASN A 493 33.08 23.48 -12.39
CA ASN A 493 32.72 22.37 -13.26
C ASN A 493 31.21 22.16 -13.39
N TRP A 494 30.49 23.22 -13.83
CA TRP A 494 29.04 23.20 -14.02
C TRP A 494 28.50 21.93 -14.70
N ILE A 495 29.21 21.39 -15.70
CA ILE A 495 28.79 20.20 -16.43
C ILE A 495 28.50 18.98 -15.52
N PHE A 496 29.26 18.81 -14.43
CA PHE A 496 29.01 17.72 -13.48
C PHE A 496 27.79 18.03 -12.61
N THR A 497 27.73 19.25 -12.06
CA THR A 497 26.60 19.70 -11.25
C THR A 497 25.28 19.63 -12.03
N GLU A 498 25.27 20.04 -13.29
CA GLU A 498 24.12 19.95 -14.18
C GLU A 498 23.67 18.49 -14.38
N ARG A 499 24.61 17.56 -14.63
CA ARG A 499 24.30 16.13 -14.78
C ARG A 499 23.74 15.53 -13.50
N CYS A 500 24.35 15.84 -12.35
CA CYS A 500 23.88 15.38 -11.04
C CYS A 500 22.45 15.88 -10.77
N LEU A 501 22.20 17.18 -10.93
CA LEU A 501 20.88 17.77 -10.73
C LEU A 501 19.83 17.20 -11.70
N ASN A 502 20.17 17.05 -12.98
CA ASN A 502 19.28 16.43 -13.96
C ASN A 502 18.94 14.98 -13.60
N SER A 503 19.92 14.20 -13.10
CA SER A 503 19.69 12.83 -12.65
C SER A 503 18.79 12.78 -11.42
N LEU A 504 18.97 13.69 -10.45
CA LEU A 504 18.13 13.81 -9.27
C LEU A 504 16.68 14.11 -9.64
N LEU A 505 16.45 15.10 -10.52
CA LEU A 505 15.12 15.48 -10.97
C LEU A 505 14.44 14.37 -11.79
N ARG A 506 15.21 13.57 -12.54
CA ARG A 506 14.68 12.52 -13.40
C ARG A 506 14.38 11.21 -12.65
N HIS A 507 15.25 10.82 -11.74
CA HIS A 507 15.26 9.46 -11.16
C HIS A 507 14.80 9.40 -9.70
N THR A 508 14.54 10.54 -9.06
CA THR A 508 14.05 10.58 -7.68
C THR A 508 12.52 10.64 -7.65
N ALA A 509 11.87 9.48 -7.59
CA ALA A 509 10.42 9.35 -7.48
C ALA A 509 9.89 9.38 -6.02
N TYR A 510 10.74 9.77 -5.05
CA TYR A 510 10.36 9.84 -3.65
C TYR A 510 9.49 11.09 -3.40
N PRO A 511 8.35 11.00 -2.71
CA PRO A 511 7.36 12.09 -2.69
C PRO A 511 7.75 13.27 -1.80
N ARG A 512 8.64 13.07 -0.82
CA ARG A 512 9.04 14.14 0.12
C ARG A 512 10.55 14.30 0.13
N PHE A 513 11.08 14.96 -0.87
CA PHE A 513 12.49 15.33 -0.90
C PHE A 513 12.68 16.81 -1.24
N GLU A 514 13.84 17.33 -0.88
CA GLU A 514 14.33 18.63 -1.33
C GLU A 514 15.81 18.49 -1.70
N ILE A 515 16.28 19.34 -2.59
CA ILE A 515 17.67 19.42 -3.02
C ILE A 515 18.23 20.73 -2.50
N ILE A 516 19.35 20.68 -1.79
CA ILE A 516 20.08 21.85 -1.30
C ILE A 516 21.43 21.86 -1.98
N VAL A 517 21.64 22.83 -2.88
CA VAL A 517 22.91 23.02 -3.57
C VAL A 517 23.70 24.10 -2.85
N VAL A 518 24.87 23.73 -2.32
CA VAL A 518 25.81 24.64 -1.68
C VAL A 518 26.95 24.90 -2.65
N ASP A 519 26.93 26.06 -3.29
CA ASP A 519 28.02 26.55 -4.11
C ASP A 519 29.14 27.10 -3.22
N ASN A 520 30.26 26.40 -3.20
CA ASN A 520 31.40 26.66 -2.33
C ASN A 520 32.34 27.69 -2.97
N ALA A 521 31.78 28.84 -3.35
CA ALA A 521 32.44 29.96 -4.04
C ALA A 521 33.01 29.59 -5.42
N SER A 522 32.15 29.11 -6.34
CA SER A 522 32.56 28.89 -7.73
C SER A 522 32.91 30.21 -8.44
N THR A 523 33.88 30.14 -9.34
CA THR A 523 34.36 31.27 -10.15
C THR A 523 34.03 31.12 -11.63
N ASP A 524 33.45 30.00 -12.04
CA ASP A 524 32.99 29.72 -13.40
C ASP A 524 31.50 30.09 -13.59
N GLU A 525 30.83 29.50 -14.60
CA GLU A 525 29.42 29.76 -14.87
C GLU A 525 28.45 29.20 -13.82
N THR A 526 28.91 28.37 -12.88
CA THR A 526 28.09 27.65 -11.90
C THR A 526 27.13 28.57 -11.11
N PRO A 527 27.56 29.69 -10.51
CA PRO A 527 26.66 30.53 -9.71
C PRO A 527 25.54 31.13 -10.56
N ALA A 528 25.87 31.60 -11.76
CA ALA A 528 24.91 32.20 -12.68
C ALA A 528 23.87 31.16 -13.15
N ARG A 529 24.31 29.92 -13.41
CA ARG A 529 23.43 28.81 -13.79
C ARG A 529 22.52 28.37 -12.64
N LEU A 530 23.05 28.24 -11.43
CA LEU A 530 22.27 27.89 -10.24
C LEU A 530 21.18 28.91 -9.92
N LEU A 531 21.44 30.21 -10.12
CA LEU A 531 20.45 31.26 -9.93
C LEU A 531 19.36 31.28 -11.02
N GLN A 532 19.60 30.65 -12.17
CA GLN A 532 18.61 30.51 -13.25
C GLN A 532 17.70 29.29 -13.06
N LEU A 533 18.05 28.35 -12.16
CA LEU A 533 17.22 27.18 -11.87
C LEU A 533 15.90 27.63 -11.24
N SER A 534 14.79 27.38 -11.94
CA SER A 534 13.44 27.68 -11.46
C SER A 534 12.73 26.38 -11.09
N TYR A 535 13.16 25.74 -10.00
CA TYR A 535 12.56 24.51 -9.47
C TYR A 535 12.16 24.71 -8.00
N PRO A 536 10.88 24.45 -7.63
CA PRO A 536 10.43 24.58 -6.24
C PRO A 536 11.21 23.74 -5.23
N ASP A 537 11.74 22.59 -5.67
CA ASP A 537 12.41 21.62 -4.81
C ASP A 537 13.93 21.85 -4.69
N ILE A 538 14.50 22.85 -5.39
CA ILE A 538 15.93 23.17 -5.34
C ILE A 538 16.16 24.48 -4.56
N LYS A 539 16.92 24.38 -3.48
CA LYS A 539 17.42 25.53 -2.71
C LYS A 539 18.90 25.74 -2.99
N THR A 540 19.25 26.90 -3.54
CA THR A 540 20.65 27.29 -3.80
C THR A 540 21.20 28.16 -2.67
N ILE A 541 22.42 27.88 -2.24
CA ILE A 541 23.20 28.67 -1.27
C ILE A 541 24.55 29.00 -1.90
N LEU A 542 24.86 30.29 -2.08
CA LEU A 542 26.14 30.74 -2.64
C LEU A 542 27.05 31.23 -1.52
N LEU A 543 28.23 30.62 -1.37
CA LEU A 543 29.23 31.03 -0.39
C LEU A 543 30.23 32.02 -1.00
N SER A 544 30.76 32.90 -0.16
CA SER A 544 31.77 33.88 -0.56
C SER A 544 33.19 33.33 -0.60
N GLU A 545 33.44 32.20 0.06
CA GLU A 545 34.74 31.54 0.13
C GLU A 545 34.58 30.01 0.08
N ASN A 546 35.61 29.33 -0.44
CA ASN A 546 35.65 27.87 -0.49
C ASN A 546 36.06 27.32 0.89
N ASN A 547 35.09 26.78 1.62
CA ASN A 547 35.26 26.24 2.96
C ASN A 547 35.58 24.74 3.00
N GLY A 548 35.83 24.12 1.85
CA GLY A 548 36.06 22.69 1.74
C GLY A 548 34.79 21.85 1.86
N PHE A 549 34.94 20.53 1.73
CA PHE A 549 33.81 19.59 1.61
C PHE A 549 33.00 19.47 2.91
N ALA A 550 33.66 19.30 4.05
CA ALA A 550 32.99 19.12 5.33
C ALA A 550 32.11 20.32 5.70
N GLU A 551 32.64 21.54 5.58
CA GLU A 551 31.89 22.75 5.94
C GLU A 551 30.79 23.08 4.93
N GLY A 552 31.03 22.87 3.63
CA GLY A 552 29.98 23.00 2.61
C GLY A 552 28.78 22.09 2.91
N ASN A 553 29.04 20.84 3.29
CA ASN A 553 28.00 19.91 3.72
C ASN A 553 27.34 20.35 5.03
N ASN A 554 28.10 20.81 6.04
CA ASN A 554 27.55 21.32 7.30
C ASN A 554 26.55 22.47 7.08
N ILE A 555 26.86 23.40 6.16
CA ILE A 555 25.97 24.51 5.80
C ILE A 555 24.69 23.98 5.13
N GLY A 556 24.82 22.99 4.25
CA GLY A 556 23.68 22.29 3.68
C GLY A 556 22.81 21.61 4.75
N ILE A 557 23.44 20.89 5.69
CA ILE A 557 22.77 20.15 6.78
C ILE A 557 22.00 21.11 7.68
N LEU A 558 22.58 22.27 8.00
CA LEU A 558 21.93 23.29 8.81
C LEU A 558 20.66 23.84 8.13
N ASN A 559 20.65 23.87 6.81
CA ASN A 559 19.53 24.34 5.99
C ASN A 559 18.54 23.24 5.60
N ALA A 560 18.86 21.98 5.85
CA ALA A 560 17.99 20.83 5.61
C ALA A 560 16.76 20.87 6.52
N THR A 561 15.63 20.40 6.00
CA THR A 561 14.38 20.21 6.77
C THR A 561 13.92 18.76 6.83
N GLY A 562 14.62 17.85 6.13
CA GLY A 562 14.35 16.42 6.12
C GLY A 562 14.68 15.71 7.44
N ASP A 563 14.02 14.59 7.67
CA ASP A 563 14.32 13.63 8.74
C ASP A 563 15.60 12.84 8.42
N TYR A 564 15.87 12.65 7.13
CA TYR A 564 17.11 12.11 6.59
C TYR A 564 17.85 13.16 5.78
N VAL A 565 19.17 13.11 5.86
CA VAL A 565 20.07 13.91 5.02
C VAL A 565 20.86 12.97 4.14
N VAL A 566 20.90 13.25 2.84
CA VAL A 566 21.78 12.55 1.90
C VAL A 566 22.88 13.50 1.47
N LEU A 567 24.13 13.19 1.79
CA LEU A 567 25.27 13.88 1.21
C LEU A 567 25.52 13.25 -0.15
N LEU A 568 25.64 14.07 -1.21
CA LEU A 568 25.84 13.60 -2.57
C LEU A 568 26.84 14.51 -3.29
N ASN A 569 27.92 13.93 -3.80
CA ASN A 569 28.89 14.65 -4.62
C ASN A 569 28.25 15.12 -5.93
N ASN A 570 28.68 16.28 -6.44
CA ASN A 570 28.18 16.85 -7.69
C ASN A 570 28.64 16.10 -8.95
N ASP A 571 29.61 15.18 -8.86
CA ASP A 571 30.11 14.34 -9.96
C ASP A 571 29.50 12.93 -9.97
N THR A 572 28.26 12.83 -9.48
CA THR A 572 27.47 11.60 -9.42
C THR A 572 26.29 11.62 -10.38
N ILE A 573 25.82 10.43 -10.75
CA ILE A 573 24.55 10.22 -11.48
C ILE A 573 23.76 9.18 -10.69
N VAL A 574 22.61 9.58 -10.15
CA VAL A 574 21.73 8.67 -9.39
C VAL A 574 20.88 7.81 -10.35
N SER A 575 20.65 6.55 -9.99
CA SER A 575 19.84 5.62 -10.79
C SER A 575 18.36 5.68 -10.44
N GLN A 576 17.51 5.08 -11.28
CA GLN A 576 16.08 4.93 -10.99
C GLN A 576 15.86 4.24 -9.64
N ASP A 577 14.96 4.79 -8.81
CA ASP A 577 14.57 4.28 -7.48
C ASP A 577 15.70 4.19 -6.44
N TRP A 578 16.82 4.86 -6.67
CA TRP A 578 17.98 4.84 -5.77
C TRP A 578 17.63 5.23 -4.33
N LEU A 579 16.79 6.26 -4.14
CA LEU A 579 16.53 6.84 -2.82
C LEU A 579 15.65 5.93 -1.92
N PRO A 580 14.48 5.42 -2.37
CA PRO A 580 13.75 4.41 -1.61
C PRO A 580 14.61 3.19 -1.24
N ARG A 581 15.47 2.75 -2.16
CA ARG A 581 16.39 1.61 -1.93
C ARG A 581 17.42 1.93 -0.85
N LEU A 582 17.99 3.13 -0.88
CA LEU A 582 18.98 3.65 0.08
C LEU A 582 18.41 3.85 1.49
N LEU A 583 17.14 4.24 1.61
CA LEU A 583 16.51 4.50 2.93
C LEU A 583 15.99 3.23 3.62
N ARG A 584 15.70 2.18 2.86
CA ARG A 584 15.06 0.96 3.38
C ARG A 584 15.81 0.29 4.55
N PRO A 585 17.16 0.24 4.60
CA PRO A 585 17.85 -0.36 5.73
C PRO A 585 17.50 0.26 7.09
N PHE A 586 17.20 1.56 7.14
CA PHE A 586 16.78 2.24 8.38
C PHE A 586 15.51 1.67 9.00
N LYS A 587 14.62 1.08 8.18
CA LYS A 587 13.40 0.40 8.65
C LYS A 587 13.70 -1.00 9.20
N THR A 588 14.77 -1.65 8.72
CA THR A 588 15.11 -3.03 9.08
C THR A 588 15.89 -3.14 10.37
N ASP A 589 16.75 -2.15 10.67
CA ASP A 589 17.50 -2.08 11.92
C ASP A 589 17.55 -0.61 12.39
N PRO A 590 16.81 -0.26 13.47
CA PRO A 590 16.83 1.08 14.05
C PRO A 590 18.21 1.54 14.52
N GLN A 591 19.17 0.64 14.77
CA GLN A 591 20.54 0.99 15.16
C GLN A 591 21.41 1.49 14.00
N ILE A 592 20.94 1.38 12.75
CA ILE A 592 21.66 1.94 11.60
C ILE A 592 21.55 3.46 11.62
N ALA A 593 22.69 4.15 11.68
CA ALA A 593 22.79 5.61 11.65
C ALA A 593 23.02 6.16 10.24
N ALA A 594 23.73 5.40 9.40
CA ALA A 594 24.05 5.80 8.04
C ALA A 594 24.04 4.62 7.05
N VAL A 595 23.67 4.92 5.81
CA VAL A 595 23.60 3.96 4.71
C VAL A 595 24.25 4.55 3.46
N GLY A 596 25.13 3.80 2.79
CA GLY A 596 25.66 4.15 1.46
C GLY A 596 25.18 3.19 0.37
N PRO A 597 25.12 3.64 -0.91
CA PRO A 597 24.84 2.77 -2.04
C PRO A 597 26.10 2.04 -2.51
N MET A 598 25.95 1.05 -3.39
CA MET A 598 27.06 0.56 -4.21
C MET A 598 27.40 1.55 -5.33
N SER A 599 28.64 1.51 -5.82
CA SER A 599 29.12 2.41 -6.88
C SER A 599 30.16 1.76 -7.78
N ASN A 600 30.29 2.27 -9.01
CA ASN A 600 31.36 1.88 -9.93
C ASN A 600 32.75 2.33 -9.45
N TYR A 601 32.84 3.43 -8.69
CA TYR A 601 34.12 4.00 -8.29
C TYR A 601 34.08 4.60 -6.89
N VAL A 602 34.71 3.91 -5.94
CA VAL A 602 34.89 4.35 -4.55
C VAL A 602 36.03 3.55 -3.90
N GLY A 603 36.72 4.13 -2.92
CA GLY A 603 37.90 3.56 -2.27
C GLY A 603 37.60 2.63 -1.09
N ASN A 604 36.45 1.94 -1.07
CA ASN A 604 36.05 1.05 0.02
C ASN A 604 35.13 -0.08 -0.50
N ASP A 605 34.44 -0.78 0.41
CA ASP A 605 33.62 -1.94 0.11
C ASP A 605 32.26 -1.62 -0.55
N GLN A 606 31.96 -0.35 -0.84
CA GLN A 606 30.83 0.04 -1.70
C GLN A 606 31.14 -0.15 -3.20
N LYS A 607 32.40 -0.40 -3.58
CA LYS A 607 32.79 -0.53 -4.99
C LYS A 607 32.25 -1.81 -5.61
N LEU A 608 31.82 -1.75 -6.87
CA LEU A 608 31.52 -2.95 -7.67
C LEU A 608 32.77 -3.51 -8.34
N ASP A 609 32.82 -4.83 -8.46
CA ASP A 609 33.87 -5.53 -9.21
C ASP A 609 33.67 -5.36 -10.73
N PHE A 610 32.41 -5.34 -11.18
CA PHE A 610 32.04 -5.13 -12.58
C PHE A 610 30.84 -4.20 -12.71
N PHE A 611 30.87 -3.34 -13.72
CA PHE A 611 29.85 -2.33 -13.98
C PHE A 611 29.74 -2.09 -15.50
N VAL A 612 28.51 -1.90 -15.99
CA VAL A 612 28.23 -1.51 -17.37
C VAL A 612 27.48 -0.17 -17.37
N GLY A 613 28.09 0.84 -18.00
CA GLY A 613 27.51 2.17 -18.12
C GLY A 613 28.54 3.20 -18.59
N ASP A 614 28.19 4.48 -18.53
CA ASP A 614 29.01 5.57 -19.03
C ASP A 614 28.90 6.85 -18.18
N GLU A 615 29.82 7.79 -18.41
CA GLU A 615 29.93 9.04 -17.64
C GLU A 615 28.86 10.10 -17.95
N ASN A 616 28.07 9.91 -19.00
CA ASN A 616 27.00 10.83 -19.40
C ASN A 616 25.64 10.36 -18.89
N HIS A 617 25.40 9.05 -18.86
CA HIS A 617 24.10 8.46 -18.50
C HIS A 617 24.13 7.65 -17.19
N GLY A 618 25.30 7.35 -16.63
CA GLY A 618 25.44 6.49 -15.47
C GLY A 618 25.29 5.02 -15.84
N ALA A 619 24.46 4.26 -15.11
CA ALA A 619 24.26 2.84 -15.35
C ALA A 619 23.50 2.56 -16.67
N ASN A 620 23.88 1.50 -17.37
CA ASN A 620 23.04 0.95 -18.43
C ASN A 620 21.72 0.41 -17.83
N GLU A 621 20.57 0.72 -18.45
CA GLU A 621 19.24 0.34 -17.91
C GLU A 621 19.03 -1.18 -17.79
N VAL A 622 19.52 -1.97 -18.76
CA VAL A 622 19.40 -3.44 -18.73
C VAL A 622 20.24 -4.01 -17.60
N TRP A 623 21.49 -3.54 -17.49
CA TRP A 623 22.38 -3.93 -16.39
C TRP A 623 21.79 -3.55 -15.02
N LEU A 624 21.22 -2.35 -14.89
CA LEU A 624 20.66 -1.86 -13.63
C LEU A 624 19.48 -2.73 -13.15
N ASN A 625 18.62 -3.15 -14.07
CA ASN A 625 17.50 -4.03 -13.73
C ASN A 625 17.97 -5.41 -13.23
N GLU A 626 18.93 -6.03 -13.94
CA GLU A 626 19.53 -7.30 -13.49
C GLU A 626 20.27 -7.15 -12.15
N PHE A 627 20.95 -6.01 -11.94
CA PHE A 627 21.58 -5.67 -10.68
C PHE A 627 20.57 -5.61 -9.53
N TYR A 628 19.42 -4.94 -9.73
CA TYR A 628 18.37 -4.89 -8.72
C TYR A 628 17.75 -6.26 -8.42
N GLU A 629 17.60 -7.13 -9.42
CA GLU A 629 17.13 -8.51 -9.21
C GLU A 629 18.15 -9.35 -8.42
N LEU A 630 19.44 -9.25 -8.76
CA LEU A 630 20.50 -10.03 -8.12
C LEU A 630 20.74 -9.65 -6.66
N TYR A 631 20.61 -8.36 -6.32
CA TYR A 631 20.90 -7.84 -4.99
C TYR A 631 19.66 -7.54 -4.16
N ASP A 632 18.45 -7.85 -4.64
CA ASP A 632 17.18 -7.39 -4.05
C ASP A 632 17.14 -7.46 -2.51
N ARG A 633 16.94 -6.31 -1.89
CA ARG A 633 16.84 -6.09 -0.44
C ARG A 633 18.03 -6.53 0.39
N ARG A 634 19.18 -6.80 -0.23
CA ARG A 634 20.39 -7.17 0.51
C ARG A 634 21.02 -5.96 1.20
N ILE A 635 21.47 -6.20 2.43
CA ILE A 635 22.10 -5.20 3.29
C ILE A 635 23.40 -5.81 3.79
N ARG A 636 24.50 -5.06 3.69
CA ARG A 636 25.79 -5.43 4.28
C ARG A 636 26.17 -4.42 5.36
N TYR A 637 26.43 -4.87 6.57
CA TYR A 637 27.05 -4.00 7.58
C TYR A 637 28.50 -3.70 7.22
N THR A 638 28.92 -2.46 7.39
CA THR A 638 30.28 -2.01 7.10
C THR A 638 30.84 -1.16 8.25
N GLU A 639 32.15 -0.96 8.23
CA GLU A 639 32.86 -0.09 9.16
C GLU A 639 33.12 1.31 8.59
N MET A 640 32.96 1.46 7.27
CA MET A 640 33.33 2.67 6.54
C MET A 640 32.38 2.92 5.38
N LEU A 641 31.88 4.15 5.26
CA LEU A 641 31.07 4.63 4.15
C LEU A 641 31.76 5.85 3.55
N GLY A 642 31.91 5.85 2.22
CA GLY A 642 32.47 6.96 1.49
C GLY A 642 31.39 8.00 1.28
N PHE A 643 31.67 9.25 1.61
CA PHE A 643 30.65 10.31 1.59
C PHE A 643 30.39 10.90 0.19
N PHE A 644 30.80 10.20 -0.88
CA PHE A 644 30.36 10.51 -2.24
C PHE A 644 28.83 10.40 -2.37
N CYS A 645 28.24 9.44 -1.65
CA CYS A 645 26.81 9.30 -1.44
C CYS A 645 26.56 8.58 -0.11
N VAL A 646 25.92 9.25 0.84
CA VAL A 646 25.53 8.63 2.12
C VAL A 646 24.23 9.24 2.64
N ALA A 647 23.28 8.39 3.01
CA ALA A 647 22.10 8.78 3.78
C ALA A 647 22.40 8.68 5.27
N ILE A 648 22.10 9.71 6.05
CA ILE A 648 22.30 9.78 7.49
C ILE A 648 21.03 10.30 8.14
N LYS A 649 20.59 9.69 9.25
CA LYS A 649 19.48 10.23 10.04
C LYS A 649 19.86 11.62 10.58
N LYS A 650 19.00 12.62 10.42
CA LYS A 650 19.33 13.99 10.83
C LYS A 650 19.60 14.13 12.33
N GLU A 651 18.96 13.30 13.15
CA GLU A 651 19.20 13.26 14.60
C GLU A 651 20.65 12.91 14.97
N ILE A 652 21.36 12.15 14.13
CA ILE A 652 22.78 11.79 14.37
C ILE A 652 23.67 13.02 14.31
N PHE A 653 23.40 13.98 13.43
CA PHE A 653 24.12 15.26 13.43
C PHE A 653 23.80 16.12 14.65
N LYS A 654 22.59 16.03 15.20
CA LYS A 654 22.23 16.73 16.44
C LYS A 654 22.95 16.14 17.66
N GLU A 655 23.09 14.82 17.68
CA GLU A 655 23.73 14.09 18.78
C GLU A 655 25.25 14.21 18.72
N LEU A 656 25.85 13.85 17.58
CA LEU A 656 27.29 13.76 17.46
C LEU A 656 27.93 15.12 17.16
N GLY A 657 27.21 16.04 16.50
CA GLY A 657 27.73 17.31 16.00
C GLY A 657 28.12 17.25 14.51
N PRO A 658 28.56 18.38 13.92
CA PRO A 658 28.86 18.48 12.49
C PRO A 658 30.07 17.65 12.04
N LEU A 659 30.29 17.59 10.72
CA LEU A 659 31.54 17.11 10.13
C LEU A 659 32.70 18.01 10.56
N ASP A 660 33.88 17.45 10.81
CA ASP A 660 35.03 18.22 11.28
C ASP A 660 35.67 19.01 10.13
N LYS A 661 35.43 20.33 10.09
CA LYS A 661 35.98 21.20 9.04
C LYS A 661 37.51 21.29 9.02
N LYS A 662 38.22 20.77 10.03
CA LYS A 662 39.69 20.77 10.06
C LYS A 662 40.32 19.87 9.00
N PHE A 663 39.58 18.94 8.40
CA PHE A 663 40.02 18.18 7.22
C PHE A 663 40.10 19.04 5.93
N GLY A 664 39.66 20.30 5.98
CA GLY A 664 39.86 21.28 4.93
C GLY A 664 39.18 20.88 3.62
N THR A 665 39.94 20.83 2.53
CA THR A 665 39.42 20.62 1.16
C THR A 665 38.79 19.23 0.93
N GLY A 666 39.05 18.24 1.79
CA GLY A 666 38.47 16.89 1.75
C GLY A 666 39.49 15.80 2.10
N MET A 667 39.03 14.53 2.11
CA MET A 667 39.72 13.33 2.64
C MET A 667 39.69 13.23 4.17
N PHE A 668 39.33 12.03 4.67
CA PHE A 668 39.24 11.62 6.09
C PHE A 668 38.05 12.18 6.90
N GLU A 669 37.24 13.09 6.35
CA GLU A 669 36.01 13.53 7.03
C GLU A 669 34.98 12.39 7.18
N ASP A 670 34.94 11.49 6.20
CA ASP A 670 34.08 10.31 6.19
C ASP A 670 34.62 9.22 7.12
N ASP A 671 35.94 9.00 7.15
CA ASP A 671 36.62 8.16 8.15
C ASP A 671 36.28 8.58 9.58
N ASP A 672 36.45 9.89 9.87
CA ASP A 672 36.17 10.48 11.17
C ASP A 672 34.72 10.26 11.59
N TYR A 673 33.78 10.56 10.69
CA TYR A 673 32.36 10.52 11.03
C TYR A 673 31.85 9.08 11.15
N CYS A 674 32.32 8.16 10.29
CA CYS A 674 32.04 6.73 10.43
C CYS A 674 32.54 6.18 11.77
N LEU A 675 33.75 6.59 12.20
CA LEU A 675 34.29 6.19 13.49
C LEU A 675 33.49 6.78 14.67
N ARG A 676 33.05 8.04 14.58
CA ARG A 676 32.16 8.68 15.60
C ARG A 676 30.86 7.92 15.77
N MET A 677 30.17 7.62 14.68
CA MET A 677 28.91 6.89 14.72
C MET A 677 29.08 5.52 15.39
N ARG A 678 30.14 4.78 15.04
CA ARG A 678 30.44 3.48 15.67
C ARG A 678 30.82 3.59 17.15
N HIS A 679 31.60 4.60 17.53
CA HIS A 679 31.93 4.85 18.95
C HIS A 679 30.70 5.19 19.79
N ALA A 680 29.68 5.81 19.20
CA ALA A 680 28.39 6.05 19.84
C ALA A 680 27.47 4.81 19.87
N GLY A 681 27.90 3.66 19.34
CA GLY A 681 27.16 2.40 19.36
C GLY A 681 26.26 2.18 18.15
N TYR A 682 26.32 3.05 17.14
CA TYR A 682 25.54 2.89 15.91
C TYR A 682 26.21 1.96 14.90
N ARG A 683 25.37 1.43 14.00
CA ARG A 683 25.80 0.60 12.86
C ARG A 683 25.77 1.42 11.56
N LEU A 684 26.60 1.00 10.61
CA LEU A 684 26.65 1.51 9.25
C LEU A 684 26.33 0.39 8.28
N ALA A 685 25.66 0.70 7.18
CA ALA A 685 25.26 -0.30 6.21
C ALA A 685 25.47 0.15 4.77
N VAL A 686 25.74 -0.80 3.89
CA VAL A 686 25.64 -0.65 2.44
C VAL A 686 24.31 -1.24 2.00
N ALA A 687 23.48 -0.44 1.33
CA ALA A 687 22.32 -0.94 0.61
C ALA A 687 22.83 -1.57 -0.70
N GLU A 688 22.92 -2.90 -0.74
CA GLU A 688 23.55 -3.59 -1.88
C GLU A 688 22.72 -3.48 -3.16
N ASP A 689 21.42 -3.25 -3.05
CA ASP A 689 20.55 -3.03 -4.21
C ASP A 689 20.25 -1.55 -4.47
N ALA A 690 21.06 -0.63 -3.95
CA ALA A 690 21.08 0.77 -4.36
C ALA A 690 22.36 1.06 -5.12
N PHE A 691 22.26 1.79 -6.24
CA PHE A 691 23.41 2.14 -7.07
C PHE A 691 23.49 3.63 -7.31
N VAL A 692 24.70 4.19 -7.24
CA VAL A 692 24.98 5.57 -7.68
C VAL A 692 26.29 5.56 -8.47
N TYR A 693 26.23 6.04 -9.70
CA TYR A 693 27.42 6.24 -10.51
C TYR A 693 28.23 7.40 -9.93
N HIS A 694 29.53 7.23 -9.84
CA HIS A 694 30.48 8.24 -9.38
C HIS A 694 31.62 8.34 -10.38
N LYS A 695 31.87 9.57 -10.88
CA LYS A 695 32.99 9.84 -11.78
C LYS A 695 34.33 9.67 -11.06
N GLY A 696 34.41 10.21 -9.85
CA GLY A 696 35.56 10.08 -8.98
C GLY A 696 36.64 11.13 -9.24
N SER A 697 37.12 11.73 -8.14
CA SER A 697 38.26 12.65 -8.11
C SER A 697 38.13 13.86 -9.06
N ALA A 698 36.92 14.32 -9.42
CA ALA A 698 36.77 15.44 -10.37
C ALA A 698 37.54 16.71 -9.94
N THR A 699 37.46 17.07 -8.65
CA THR A 699 38.20 18.20 -8.06
C THR A 699 39.70 17.91 -7.95
N PHE A 700 40.08 16.71 -7.49
CA PHE A 700 41.49 16.36 -7.27
C PHE A 700 42.23 16.03 -8.57
N ASN A 701 41.56 15.67 -9.67
CA ASN A 701 42.19 15.37 -10.96
C ASN A 701 42.91 16.57 -11.58
N GLN A 702 42.61 17.78 -11.10
CA GLN A 702 43.30 19.01 -11.48
C GLN A 702 44.61 19.23 -10.69
N TRP A 703 44.85 18.45 -9.64
CA TRP A 703 46.03 18.54 -8.76
C TRP A 703 47.09 17.51 -9.16
N ASP A 704 48.36 17.87 -8.99
CA ASP A 704 49.47 16.94 -9.18
C ASP A 704 49.53 15.89 -8.04
N GLU A 705 50.27 14.80 -8.26
CA GLU A 705 50.41 13.74 -7.27
C GLU A 705 51.02 14.22 -5.94
N LYS A 706 51.88 15.24 -5.97
CA LYS A 706 52.51 15.77 -4.74
C LYS A 706 51.48 16.49 -3.88
N GLN A 707 50.61 17.28 -4.49
CA GLN A 707 49.51 17.97 -3.81
C GLN A 707 48.54 16.97 -3.18
N LYS A 708 48.13 15.94 -3.93
CA LYS A 708 47.26 14.86 -3.42
C LYS A 708 47.90 14.13 -2.25
N ASN A 709 49.14 13.68 -2.40
CA ASN A 709 49.85 12.95 -1.36
C ASN A 709 50.10 13.81 -0.12
N SER A 710 50.40 15.10 -0.29
CA SER A 710 50.59 16.02 0.83
C SER A 710 49.30 16.25 1.62
N LEU A 711 48.15 16.44 0.95
CA LEU A 711 46.86 16.58 1.61
C LEU A 711 46.50 15.28 2.36
N PHE A 712 46.66 14.14 1.69
CA PHE A 712 46.40 12.82 2.28
C PHE A 712 47.24 12.60 3.55
N GLN A 713 48.56 12.82 3.49
CA GLN A 713 49.46 12.64 4.64
C GLN A 713 49.13 13.60 5.79
N HIS A 714 48.77 14.85 5.48
CA HIS A 714 48.37 15.83 6.47
C HIS A 714 47.10 15.40 7.20
N ASN A 715 46.04 15.07 6.45
CA ASN A 715 44.75 14.66 7.01
C ASN A 715 44.82 13.29 7.70
N GLN A 716 45.64 12.37 7.20
CA GLN A 716 45.96 11.12 7.89
C GLN A 716 46.58 11.40 9.25
N SER A 717 47.62 12.24 9.32
CA SER A 717 48.28 12.57 10.58
C SER A 717 47.33 13.25 11.57
N PHE A 718 46.45 14.12 11.07
CA PHE A 718 45.42 14.76 11.88
C PHE A 718 44.39 13.74 12.41
N PHE A 719 43.88 12.84 11.55
CA PHE A 719 42.98 11.76 11.94
C PHE A 719 43.62 10.87 13.02
N GLU A 720 44.86 10.43 12.80
CA GLU A 720 45.57 9.56 13.73
C GLU A 720 45.81 10.25 15.08
N SER A 721 46.15 11.54 15.06
CA SER A 721 46.28 12.35 16.27
C SER A 721 44.96 12.56 16.99
N LYS A 722 43.85 12.76 16.26
CA LYS A 722 42.51 12.98 16.83
C LYS A 722 42.00 11.74 17.54
N TRP A 723 42.26 10.56 16.97
CA TRP A 723 41.72 9.29 17.47
C TRP A 723 42.70 8.47 18.30
N GLY A 724 43.98 8.85 18.37
CA GLY A 724 45.00 8.08 19.08
C GLY A 724 45.20 6.68 18.50
N ARG A 725 44.92 6.48 17.21
CA ARG A 725 45.05 5.21 16.49
C ARG A 725 45.68 5.44 15.13
N LYS A 726 46.33 4.42 14.57
CA LYS A 726 46.77 4.45 13.18
C LYS A 726 45.58 4.30 12.24
N TRP A 727 45.66 4.97 11.10
CA TRP A 727 44.71 4.76 10.01
C TRP A 727 45.03 3.44 9.31
N GLU A 728 43.99 2.72 8.93
CA GLU A 728 44.09 1.44 8.25
C GLU A 728 43.41 1.57 6.88
N PRO A 729 44.04 1.07 5.80
CA PRO A 729 43.42 1.07 4.49
C PRO A 729 42.04 0.42 4.52
N HIS A 730 41.09 1.05 3.83
CA HIS A 730 39.72 0.56 3.78
C HIS A 730 39.64 -0.86 3.20
N LYS A 731 38.71 -1.64 3.73
CA LYS A 731 38.37 -2.94 3.16
C LYS A 731 37.80 -2.70 1.76
N MET A 732 38.36 -3.39 0.77
CA MET A 732 37.80 -3.46 -0.57
C MET A 732 36.63 -4.46 -0.61
N PRO A 733 35.79 -4.43 -1.64
CA PRO A 733 34.62 -5.30 -1.74
C PRO A 733 35.02 -6.77 -1.60
N GLN A 734 34.18 -7.55 -0.91
CA GLN A 734 34.34 -9.00 -0.86
C GLN A 734 34.00 -9.61 -2.23
N SER A 735 34.95 -9.58 -3.15
CA SER A 735 34.99 -10.39 -4.36
C SER A 735 36.10 -11.44 -4.19
N LEU A 736 35.72 -12.71 -4.30
CA LEU A 736 36.61 -13.84 -4.00
C LEU A 736 37.85 -13.87 -4.87
N PHE A 737 37.75 -13.36 -6.11
CA PHE A 737 38.79 -13.51 -7.14
C PHE A 737 39.39 -12.18 -7.59
N ILE A 738 39.17 -11.10 -6.83
CA ILE A 738 39.65 -9.77 -7.20
C ILE A 738 41.18 -9.75 -7.26
N ASN A 739 41.72 -9.31 -8.39
CA ASN A 739 43.17 -9.29 -8.68
C ASN A 739 43.89 -10.66 -8.57
N ILE A 740 43.16 -11.78 -8.68
CA ILE A 740 43.75 -13.13 -8.68
C ILE A 740 43.76 -13.67 -10.12
N ALA A 741 44.93 -14.13 -10.57
CA ALA A 741 45.15 -14.71 -11.89
C ALA A 741 45.86 -16.07 -11.83
N ASP A 742 45.98 -16.66 -10.63
CA ASP A 742 46.65 -17.92 -10.39
C ASP A 742 45.63 -19.07 -10.18
N PRO A 743 45.64 -20.12 -11.02
CA PRO A 743 44.69 -21.23 -10.91
C PRO A 743 44.75 -22.02 -9.59
N ASP A 744 45.93 -22.12 -8.96
CA ASP A 744 46.07 -22.81 -7.66
C ASP A 744 45.34 -22.06 -6.56
N THR A 745 45.60 -20.76 -6.45
CA THR A 745 44.92 -19.87 -5.50
C THR A 745 43.40 -19.88 -5.70
N ILE A 746 42.92 -19.87 -6.94
CA ILE A 746 41.48 -19.94 -7.24
C ILE A 746 40.88 -21.26 -6.75
N ALA A 747 41.57 -22.39 -6.98
CA ALA A 747 41.12 -23.70 -6.51
C ALA A 747 41.09 -23.78 -4.98
N GLU A 748 42.09 -23.22 -4.29
CA GLU A 748 42.13 -23.14 -2.83
C GLU A 748 40.97 -22.29 -2.27
N ILE A 749 40.71 -21.13 -2.87
CA ILE A 749 39.59 -20.25 -2.48
C ILE A 749 38.26 -20.97 -2.64
N VAL A 750 38.04 -21.64 -3.78
CA VAL A 750 36.81 -22.38 -4.02
C VAL A 750 36.67 -23.56 -3.05
N ALA A 751 37.75 -24.30 -2.78
CA ALA A 751 37.74 -25.44 -1.86
C ALA A 751 37.52 -25.03 -0.39
N ALA A 752 38.04 -23.87 0.01
CA ALA A 752 37.84 -23.30 1.34
C ALA A 752 36.48 -22.62 1.50
N HIS A 753 35.78 -22.34 0.40
CA HIS A 753 34.47 -21.71 0.44
C HIS A 753 33.42 -22.68 0.97
N SER A 754 32.56 -22.20 1.88
CA SER A 754 31.55 -23.05 2.52
C SER A 754 30.41 -23.47 1.60
N LYS A 755 30.33 -22.89 0.40
CA LYS A 755 29.23 -23.10 -0.56
C LYS A 755 29.59 -24.14 -1.59
N THR A 756 28.54 -24.76 -2.13
CA THR A 756 28.67 -25.67 -3.25
C THR A 756 29.10 -24.90 -4.50
N ALA A 757 30.31 -25.15 -4.98
CA ALA A 757 30.78 -24.56 -6.23
C ALA A 757 30.18 -25.26 -7.45
N VAL A 758 29.60 -24.45 -8.34
CA VAL A 758 28.95 -24.86 -9.58
C VAL A 758 29.57 -24.12 -10.75
N PHE A 759 29.80 -24.84 -11.85
CA PHE A 759 30.25 -24.24 -13.10
C PHE A 759 29.14 -24.27 -14.15
N ALA A 760 28.99 -23.19 -14.91
CA ALA A 760 28.01 -23.08 -15.99
C ALA A 760 28.69 -22.63 -17.30
N SER A 761 28.70 -23.48 -18.31
CA SER A 761 29.15 -23.11 -19.66
C SER A 761 28.00 -22.44 -20.41
N CYS A 762 28.11 -21.15 -20.71
CA CYS A 762 27.04 -20.35 -21.30
C CYS A 762 27.35 -19.94 -22.74
N PRO A 763 26.37 -19.39 -23.49
CA PRO A 763 26.65 -18.61 -24.69
C PRO A 763 27.69 -17.50 -24.44
N GLU A 764 28.43 -17.13 -25.49
CA GLU A 764 29.55 -16.19 -25.39
C GLU A 764 29.12 -14.78 -24.96
N GLU A 765 27.91 -14.37 -25.33
CA GLU A 765 27.37 -13.05 -25.05
C GLU A 765 26.19 -13.12 -24.07
N TRP A 766 26.26 -12.35 -23.00
CA TRP A 766 25.15 -12.11 -22.08
C TRP A 766 24.53 -10.75 -22.41
N ASN A 767 23.55 -10.72 -23.31
CA ASN A 767 22.98 -9.46 -23.82
C ASN A 767 21.48 -9.27 -23.56
N ASN A 768 20.74 -10.33 -23.19
CA ASN A 768 19.29 -10.28 -23.06
C ASN A 768 18.78 -11.08 -21.83
N PRO A 769 18.46 -10.41 -20.68
CA PRO A 769 18.00 -11.04 -19.43
C PRO A 769 16.80 -12.00 -19.54
N GLN A 770 16.11 -12.01 -20.68
CA GLN A 770 14.90 -12.80 -20.87
C GLN A 770 15.12 -14.17 -21.50
N GLU A 771 16.34 -14.53 -21.86
CA GLU A 771 16.61 -15.87 -22.41
C GLU A 771 16.41 -16.95 -21.32
N GLU A 772 15.76 -18.05 -21.70
CA GLU A 772 15.35 -19.10 -20.75
C GLU A 772 16.54 -19.69 -19.98
N TRP A 773 17.70 -19.81 -20.63
CA TRP A 773 18.91 -20.33 -20.00
C TRP A 773 19.48 -19.38 -18.94
N GLN A 774 19.36 -18.06 -19.12
CA GLN A 774 19.80 -17.07 -18.15
C GLN A 774 18.95 -17.15 -16.89
N ARG A 775 17.61 -17.24 -17.06
CA ARG A 775 16.68 -17.44 -15.93
C ARG A 775 16.99 -18.72 -15.15
N LYS A 776 17.25 -19.83 -15.86
CA LYS A 776 17.66 -21.10 -15.25
C LYS A 776 19.00 -20.99 -14.50
N LEU A 777 19.96 -20.24 -15.04
CA LEU A 777 21.23 -19.99 -14.38
C LEU A 777 21.07 -19.14 -13.11
N LEU A 778 20.25 -18.09 -13.17
CA LEU A 778 19.95 -17.24 -12.01
C LEU A 778 19.24 -18.03 -10.90
N GLN A 779 18.40 -19.02 -11.23
CA GLN A 779 17.81 -19.94 -10.23
C GLN A 779 18.85 -20.79 -9.48
N LEU A 780 20.05 -21.02 -10.06
CA LEU A 780 21.14 -21.69 -9.36
C LEU A 780 21.84 -20.77 -8.34
N CYS A 781 21.68 -19.45 -8.47
CA CYS A 781 22.32 -18.46 -7.61
C CYS A 781 21.55 -18.29 -6.28
N ASN A 782 21.60 -19.31 -5.42
CA ASN A 782 21.02 -19.30 -4.08
C ASN A 782 22.10 -19.19 -2.99
N GLU A 783 21.69 -19.08 -1.71
CA GLU A 783 22.60 -18.85 -0.59
C GLU A 783 23.67 -19.93 -0.40
N ASP A 784 23.40 -21.16 -0.83
CA ASP A 784 24.24 -22.35 -0.66
C ASP A 784 25.17 -22.64 -1.85
N THR A 785 25.04 -21.89 -2.93
CA THR A 785 25.72 -22.16 -4.20
C THR A 785 26.60 -20.99 -4.62
N LEU A 786 27.84 -21.28 -5.02
CA LEU A 786 28.73 -20.34 -5.70
C LEU A 786 28.73 -20.68 -7.19
N VAL A 787 28.21 -19.81 -8.05
CA VAL A 787 28.11 -20.04 -9.49
C VAL A 787 29.22 -19.29 -10.21
N ILE A 788 30.05 -20.03 -10.95
CA ILE A 788 31.03 -19.47 -11.89
C ILE A 788 30.59 -19.82 -13.31
N ALA A 789 30.21 -18.81 -14.08
CA ALA A 789 29.73 -18.99 -15.45
C ALA A 789 30.78 -18.54 -16.47
N ARG A 790 30.98 -19.35 -17.52
CA ARG A 790 31.78 -18.95 -18.67
C ARG A 790 30.95 -18.03 -19.56
N VAL A 791 31.34 -16.76 -19.62
CA VAL A 791 30.70 -15.70 -20.44
C VAL A 791 31.81 -14.81 -21.01
N GLY A 792 31.80 -14.60 -22.32
CA GLY A 792 32.81 -13.80 -23.03
C GLY A 792 32.62 -12.30 -22.82
N SER A 793 31.38 -11.84 -22.96
CA SER A 793 31.00 -10.43 -22.76
C SER A 793 29.63 -10.30 -22.10
N TYR A 794 29.45 -9.21 -21.35
CA TYR A 794 28.20 -8.84 -20.70
C TYR A 794 27.75 -7.48 -21.21
N LEU A 795 26.61 -7.44 -21.93
CA LEU A 795 26.08 -6.24 -22.59
C LEU A 795 27.12 -5.55 -23.49
N GLY A 796 27.83 -6.37 -24.27
CA GLY A 796 28.92 -5.95 -25.15
C GLY A 796 30.23 -5.55 -24.45
N GLN A 797 30.29 -5.56 -23.12
CA GLN A 797 31.53 -5.31 -22.38
C GLN A 797 32.28 -6.62 -22.15
N PRO A 798 33.56 -6.74 -22.54
CA PRO A 798 34.32 -7.95 -22.33
C PRO A 798 34.50 -8.25 -20.84
N ILE A 799 34.32 -9.52 -20.47
CA ILE A 799 34.73 -10.00 -19.15
C ILE A 799 36.25 -10.19 -19.18
N HIS A 800 36.94 -9.82 -18.11
CA HIS A 800 38.39 -10.03 -17.98
C HIS A 800 38.66 -10.76 -16.67
N GLY A 801 39.42 -11.85 -16.71
CA GLY A 801 39.61 -12.73 -15.54
C GLY A 801 38.28 -13.26 -15.00
N ILE A 802 38.18 -13.41 -13.67
CA ILE A 802 36.94 -13.74 -12.99
C ILE A 802 36.38 -12.45 -12.36
N ARG A 803 35.10 -12.14 -12.61
CA ARG A 803 34.42 -10.93 -12.13
C ARG A 803 33.13 -11.26 -11.41
N LYS A 804 32.92 -10.63 -10.25
CA LYS A 804 31.67 -10.73 -9.49
C LYS A 804 30.58 -9.91 -10.17
N ILE A 805 29.47 -10.57 -10.50
CA ILE A 805 28.29 -9.98 -11.13
C ILE A 805 27.17 -9.83 -10.10
N GLY A 806 26.93 -10.88 -9.33
CA GLY A 806 25.92 -10.91 -8.26
C GLY A 806 26.51 -11.37 -6.93
N PRO A 807 25.69 -11.47 -5.86
CA PRO A 807 26.15 -11.95 -4.56
C PRO A 807 26.86 -13.31 -4.61
N GLN A 808 26.40 -14.21 -5.48
CA GLN A 808 26.94 -15.56 -5.68
C GLN A 808 27.33 -15.88 -7.13
N LEU A 809 27.27 -14.90 -8.02
CA LEU A 809 27.45 -15.11 -9.45
C LEU A 809 28.73 -14.45 -9.91
N TYR A 810 29.60 -15.24 -10.55
CA TYR A 810 30.83 -14.78 -11.16
C TYR A 810 30.88 -15.14 -12.64
N PHE A 811 31.35 -14.22 -13.48
CA PHE A 811 31.62 -14.47 -14.90
C PHE A 811 33.12 -14.59 -15.15
N THR A 812 33.49 -15.41 -16.12
CA THR A 812 34.86 -15.50 -16.64
C THR A 812 34.88 -15.84 -18.13
N ASN A 813 35.84 -15.29 -18.86
CA ASN A 813 36.18 -15.75 -20.21
C ASN A 813 37.49 -16.55 -20.24
N HIS A 814 38.18 -16.72 -19.11
CA HIS A 814 39.43 -17.48 -18.99
C HIS A 814 39.20 -18.84 -18.33
N MET A 815 39.04 -19.88 -19.15
CA MET A 815 38.84 -21.25 -18.65
C MET A 815 40.10 -21.84 -17.99
N GLU A 816 41.29 -21.38 -18.39
CA GLU A 816 42.57 -21.80 -17.81
C GLU A 816 42.68 -21.48 -16.31
N LEU A 817 42.00 -20.43 -15.84
CA LEU A 817 41.92 -20.06 -14.42
C LEU A 817 41.17 -21.08 -13.58
N LEU A 818 40.29 -21.87 -14.19
CA LEU A 818 39.44 -22.84 -13.50
C LEU A 818 39.97 -24.28 -13.60
N GLN A 819 41.09 -24.52 -14.28
CA GLN A 819 41.57 -25.87 -14.62
C GLN A 819 41.86 -26.77 -13.39
N LYS A 820 42.09 -26.18 -12.22
CA LYS A 820 42.37 -26.89 -10.95
C LYS A 820 41.17 -26.90 -9.99
N VAL A 821 40.08 -26.20 -10.34
CA VAL A 821 38.89 -26.08 -9.49
C VAL A 821 38.05 -27.34 -9.59
N LYS A 822 37.62 -27.87 -8.44
CA LYS A 822 36.65 -28.98 -8.39
C LYS A 822 35.24 -28.43 -8.21
N PHE A 823 34.41 -28.60 -9.23
CA PHE A 823 33.00 -28.21 -9.20
C PHE A 823 32.13 -29.42 -8.88
N LYS A 824 31.16 -29.25 -7.97
CA LYS A 824 30.22 -30.32 -7.64
C LYS A 824 29.31 -30.66 -8.82
N HIS A 825 28.89 -29.62 -9.55
CA HIS A 825 28.03 -29.74 -10.72
C HIS A 825 28.52 -28.83 -11.84
N ILE A 826 28.40 -29.34 -13.08
CA ILE A 826 28.68 -28.62 -14.31
C ILE A 826 27.41 -28.60 -15.16
N TYR A 827 26.97 -27.40 -15.54
CA TYR A 827 25.84 -27.15 -16.42
C TYR A 827 26.32 -26.63 -17.78
N ASP A 828 25.66 -27.01 -18.87
CA ASP A 828 25.93 -26.47 -20.21
C ASP A 828 24.65 -25.91 -20.81
N PHE A 829 24.68 -24.62 -21.12
CA PHE A 829 23.57 -23.82 -21.61
C PHE A 829 23.79 -23.37 -23.07
N ARG A 830 24.85 -23.84 -23.75
CA ARG A 830 25.13 -23.47 -25.14
C ARG A 830 24.12 -24.11 -26.11
N PRO A 831 23.65 -23.40 -27.15
CA PRO A 831 22.84 -23.99 -28.20
C PRO A 831 23.64 -25.03 -28.99
N PHE A 832 23.12 -26.26 -29.14
CA PHE A 832 23.77 -27.33 -29.90
C PHE A 832 23.68 -27.09 -31.43
N ALA A 833 24.74 -27.43 -32.17
CA ALA A 833 24.76 -27.45 -33.63
C ALA A 833 23.90 -28.62 -34.19
N PRO A 834 23.31 -28.48 -35.40
CA PRO A 834 22.48 -29.53 -36.00
C PRO A 834 23.35 -30.73 -36.44
N GLY A 835 23.27 -31.83 -35.70
CA GLY A 835 24.02 -33.06 -36.02
C GLY A 835 24.09 -34.14 -34.93
N GLY A 836 23.37 -34.02 -33.81
CA GLY A 836 23.38 -35.06 -32.77
C GLY A 836 22.22 -34.92 -31.79
N GLU A 837 21.08 -35.50 -32.20
CA GLU A 837 19.85 -35.85 -31.45
C GLU A 837 19.24 -34.83 -30.46
N LEU A 838 18.03 -34.38 -30.82
CA LEU A 838 17.07 -33.68 -29.97
C LEU A 838 16.48 -34.65 -28.93
N ILE A 839 16.75 -34.41 -27.64
CA ILE A 839 15.96 -34.97 -26.54
C ILE A 839 15.76 -33.90 -25.47
N GLY A 840 14.60 -33.23 -25.49
CA GLY A 840 13.91 -32.66 -24.31
C GLY A 840 14.53 -31.48 -23.55
N ASN A 841 13.66 -30.60 -23.05
CA ASN A 841 13.94 -29.43 -22.20
C ASN A 841 14.42 -29.78 -20.76
N GLU A 842 15.24 -30.81 -20.57
CA GLU A 842 15.76 -31.18 -19.24
C GLU A 842 17.19 -30.68 -19.01
N LEU A 843 17.45 -30.15 -17.82
CA LEU A 843 18.80 -29.83 -17.32
C LEU A 843 19.68 -31.09 -17.41
N ARG A 844 20.71 -31.10 -18.26
CA ARG A 844 21.79 -32.10 -18.17
C ARG A 844 22.83 -31.66 -17.15
N LEU A 845 22.85 -32.35 -16.01
CA LEU A 845 23.96 -32.37 -15.07
C LEU A 845 25.07 -33.22 -15.69
N LEU A 846 26.15 -32.60 -16.18
CA LEU A 846 27.08 -33.29 -17.10
C LEU A 846 27.96 -34.35 -16.44
N THR A 847 28.12 -34.37 -15.11
CA THR A 847 28.68 -35.46 -14.27
C THR A 847 28.90 -34.95 -12.83
N SER A 848 28.97 -35.87 -11.85
CA SER A 848 29.67 -35.65 -10.58
C SER A 848 31.13 -36.07 -10.76
N VAL A 849 32.09 -35.16 -10.55
CA VAL A 849 33.53 -35.48 -10.56
C VAL A 849 34.16 -35.05 -9.24
#